data_AF-A0AAU4PKT3-F1
#
_entry.id   AF-A0AAU4PKT3-F1
#
_cell.length_a   1.000
_cell.length_b   1.000
_cell.length_c   1.000
_cell.angle_alpha   90.00
_cell.angle_beta   90.00
_cell.angle_gamma   90.00
#
_symmetry.space_group_name_H-M   'P 1'
#
loop_
_entity.id
_entity.type
_entity.pdbx_description
1 polymer ?
#
loop_
_entity_poly.entity_id
_entity_poly.type
_entity_poly.pdbx_seq_one_letter_code
_entity_poly.pdbx_strand_id
1 'polypeptide(L)'
;MKRWRTFLATCLLFFGLAAPTTVAHAATPAAVTDPASLVNPLLGTSNGGNTFPGADTPFGMVSWSPDTDSRPPGGNYAYSDNVVTGFGLNHISGPGCGAMGDIPVLPTTGGIDGNATVGFSHSNETASAGAYSVNLDNGVNTELTTTARSGMARFTFPATTQANLLFKLNADKATNLHFDKVSSTEVSGSVDAGLFCASAPSYTAYFDMVFDRPITGSGTFDGGDSLTFDTTGNRTVQAKVGLSYVSIAGAKANRESENPDWDFTGTRTAAHDAWNDVLGKIAVTGGSSDQRQVFYTSLYHSLLHPNLLSDSDGKYWGFDKKVHTVSGGQKAQYGTYSGWDIYRTQAQLEALVAPEQAGDSAQSLVNDYEQAGFFPKWSLNSAETQVMNGDPGPAIIADYYAFGARDFDTAAAKADMIKEGTTSNPIRMGLDLQTEYGYLPSDGSYPRDFYGSVATLLEYSAQDFATSAFAGALGDTTTQSQFANRAQDWKNTFDASSGFMRPKQLDGSWKPEFDPAGSDQFVEGTSWQYTGAVPHNIRGLADAMGGNSEYVNYLDSVLSEFDGSGGTHADLGNEPSIELPWEYDYVGQPWKTQEIVRKVQDRLWPNDPAKWGVGNDDLGTMSAWYVWSAMGFYPETPGTSDLALGSPLFTHVDVTLGNGRHMVVDAPQAAGNAPYVQSATLNGADWNNAYLPADFATGGGTLDLDLGTSANTDWATAASSAPPSYEGDGGAKPPGPPVAPSGAVKSAVGDKCLDDDSGSAANGNKIQLWTCNDSTAQRVTVAVDGSLQVLGKCVEITGNGGAANGTLVELWDCNGGNNQKWSYTASTGALVNPQSGRCLDVPDASTADGTQLEIWDCHGGNNQIWSLPS
;
A
#
# COMPACT_ATOMS: atom_id res chain seq x y z
N MET A 1 -56.08 -90.04 0.82
CA MET A 1 -55.25 -90.11 -0.41
C MET A 1 -54.75 -88.71 -0.74
N LYS A 2 -53.50 -88.63 -1.22
CA LYS A 2 -52.55 -87.51 -1.18
C LYS A 2 -53.10 -86.14 -1.63
N ARG A 3 -52.81 -85.09 -0.84
CA ARG A 3 -53.02 -83.67 -1.15
C ARG A 3 -51.67 -83.01 -1.42
N TRP A 4 -51.54 -82.31 -2.54
CA TRP A 4 -50.65 -81.15 -2.69
C TRP A 4 -51.35 -80.16 -3.63
N ARG A 5 -51.51 -78.91 -3.15
CA ARG A 5 -52.06 -77.78 -3.90
C ARG A 5 -51.05 -76.64 -3.80
N THR A 6 -50.61 -76.18 -4.96
CA THR A 6 -49.76 -75.02 -5.21
C THR A 6 -50.60 -73.75 -5.11
N PHE A 7 -50.13 -72.73 -4.39
CA PHE A 7 -50.68 -71.36 -4.43
C PHE A 7 -49.52 -70.37 -4.61
N LEU A 8 -49.66 -69.52 -5.64
CA LEU A 8 -48.79 -68.38 -5.94
C LEU A 8 -48.81 -67.37 -4.79
N ALA A 9 -47.63 -66.88 -4.39
CA ALA A 9 -47.47 -65.79 -3.45
C ALA A 9 -47.25 -64.46 -4.20
N THR A 10 -48.05 -63.46 -3.83
CA THR A 10 -48.03 -62.09 -4.31
C THR A 10 -46.96 -61.29 -3.58
N CYS A 11 -46.00 -60.70 -4.28
CA CYS A 11 -45.05 -59.73 -3.72
C CYS A 11 -45.72 -58.34 -3.62
N LEU A 12 -45.91 -57.86 -2.40
CA LEU A 12 -46.31 -56.49 -2.08
C LEU A 12 -45.08 -55.57 -2.06
N LEU A 13 -45.09 -54.54 -2.92
CA LEU A 13 -44.18 -53.40 -2.90
C LEU A 13 -44.47 -52.54 -1.66
N PHE A 14 -43.50 -52.45 -0.75
CA PHE A 14 -43.48 -51.45 0.32
C PHE A 14 -42.94 -50.13 -0.24
N PHE A 15 -43.79 -49.11 -0.34
CA PHE A 15 -43.37 -47.71 -0.46
C PHE A 15 -42.87 -47.25 0.93
N GLY A 16 -41.55 -47.11 1.09
CA GLY A 16 -40.97 -46.39 2.22
C GLY A 16 -41.04 -44.89 1.94
N LEU A 17 -41.75 -44.13 2.78
CA LEU A 17 -41.61 -42.67 2.83
C LEU A 17 -40.20 -42.35 3.36
N ALA A 18 -39.33 -41.87 2.47
CA ALA A 18 -38.10 -41.20 2.88
C ALA A 18 -38.46 -39.80 3.38
N ALA A 19 -38.20 -39.52 4.66
CA ALA A 19 -38.21 -38.15 5.17
C ALA A 19 -37.12 -37.34 4.45
N PRO A 20 -37.38 -36.09 4.04
CA PRO A 20 -36.34 -35.25 3.46
C PRO A 20 -35.26 -35.02 4.52
N THR A 21 -34.06 -35.51 4.25
CA THR A 21 -32.86 -35.11 4.98
C THR A 21 -32.66 -33.62 4.70
N THR A 22 -32.98 -32.78 5.68
CA THR A 22 -32.53 -31.39 5.71
C THR A 22 -31.01 -31.43 5.73
N VAL A 23 -30.38 -31.18 4.58
CA VAL A 23 -28.96 -30.86 4.53
C VAL A 23 -28.82 -29.58 5.34
N ALA A 24 -28.21 -29.69 6.53
CA ALA A 24 -27.82 -28.52 7.28
C ALA A 24 -26.82 -27.77 6.39
N HIS A 25 -27.23 -26.62 5.84
CA HIS A 25 -26.28 -25.68 5.26
C HIS A 25 -25.31 -25.34 6.40
N ALA A 26 -24.03 -25.64 6.21
CA ALA A 26 -23.01 -25.09 7.08
C ALA A 26 -23.23 -23.57 7.10
N ALA A 27 -23.23 -22.97 8.29
CA ALA A 27 -23.39 -21.53 8.41
C ALA A 27 -22.32 -20.87 7.53
N THR A 28 -22.72 -19.96 6.65
CA THR A 28 -21.79 -19.12 5.89
C THR A 28 -20.84 -18.49 6.91
N PRO A 29 -19.51 -18.64 6.77
CA PRO A 29 -18.57 -18.00 7.67
C PRO A 29 -18.89 -16.50 7.76
N ALA A 30 -18.75 -15.91 8.94
CA ALA A 30 -18.91 -14.46 9.09
C ALA A 30 -17.65 -13.76 8.58
N ALA A 31 -17.82 -12.54 8.07
CA ALA A 31 -16.70 -11.66 7.75
C ALA A 31 -15.85 -11.38 9.00
N VAL A 32 -14.55 -11.20 8.81
CA VAL A 32 -13.65 -10.77 9.89
C VAL A 32 -13.99 -9.34 10.29
N THR A 33 -14.32 -9.13 11.57
CA THR A 33 -14.69 -7.81 12.12
C THR A 33 -13.61 -7.19 13.00
N ASP A 34 -12.56 -7.95 13.31
CA ASP A 34 -11.43 -7.54 14.15
C ASP A 34 -10.12 -8.05 13.51
N PRO A 35 -9.75 -7.54 12.32
CA PRO A 35 -8.59 -8.01 11.58
C PRO A 35 -7.25 -7.81 12.29
N ALA A 36 -7.09 -6.74 13.09
CA ALA A 36 -5.88 -6.47 13.85
C ALA A 36 -5.56 -7.61 14.84
N SER A 37 -6.58 -8.27 15.40
CA SER A 37 -6.40 -9.44 16.26
C SER A 37 -5.83 -10.67 15.55
N LEU A 38 -5.86 -10.71 14.21
CA LEU A 38 -5.33 -11.82 13.41
C LEU A 38 -3.86 -11.60 13.00
N VAL A 39 -3.35 -10.38 13.09
CA VAL A 39 -1.97 -10.02 12.71
C VAL A 39 -0.97 -10.73 13.61
N ASN A 40 0.03 -11.36 12.99
CA ASN A 40 1.17 -11.96 13.67
C ASN A 40 2.49 -11.32 13.20
N PRO A 41 2.98 -10.26 13.87
CA PRO A 41 4.20 -9.56 13.48
C PRO A 41 5.50 -10.39 13.52
N LEU A 42 5.45 -11.66 13.97
CA LEU A 42 6.59 -12.56 13.92
C LEU A 42 6.73 -13.24 12.54
N LEU A 43 5.69 -13.26 11.69
CA LEU A 43 5.88 -13.67 10.30
C LEU A 43 6.83 -12.70 9.60
N GLY A 44 7.71 -13.18 8.73
CA GLY A 44 8.73 -12.35 8.09
C GLY A 44 9.97 -12.05 8.95
N THR A 45 10.06 -12.53 10.19
CA THR A 45 11.24 -12.31 11.07
C THR A 45 12.29 -13.41 10.96
N SER A 46 12.20 -14.27 9.95
CA SER A 46 13.14 -15.38 9.67
C SER A 46 13.47 -15.46 8.19
N ASN A 47 14.47 -16.29 7.84
CA ASN A 47 14.83 -16.63 6.46
C ASN A 47 15.03 -15.45 5.50
N GLY A 48 15.50 -14.30 6.02
CA GLY A 48 15.74 -13.11 5.20
C GLY A 48 14.54 -12.20 5.01
N GLY A 49 13.39 -12.47 5.63
CA GLY A 49 12.24 -11.55 5.60
C GLY A 49 12.53 -10.16 6.18
N ASN A 50 13.46 -10.08 7.13
CA ASN A 50 14.02 -8.83 7.68
C ASN A 50 12.99 -7.84 8.28
N THR A 51 11.79 -8.31 8.62
CA THR A 51 10.76 -7.51 9.34
C THR A 51 11.04 -7.46 10.84
N PHE A 52 10.18 -6.79 11.62
CA PHE A 52 10.32 -6.64 13.06
C PHE A 52 8.98 -6.85 13.81
N PRO A 53 8.97 -7.43 15.03
CA PRO A 53 7.73 -7.77 15.74
C PRO A 53 7.23 -6.70 16.72
N GLY A 54 7.89 -5.55 16.77
CA GLY A 54 7.62 -4.46 17.71
C GLY A 54 6.25 -3.79 17.57
N ALA A 55 5.96 -2.90 18.50
CA ALA A 55 4.76 -2.08 18.44
C ALA A 55 4.93 -0.94 17.43
N ASP A 56 3.96 -0.82 16.52
CA ASP A 56 3.85 0.26 15.55
C ASP A 56 2.37 0.62 15.30
N THR A 57 2.10 1.79 14.75
CA THR A 57 0.80 2.20 14.20
C THR A 57 0.88 2.26 12.67
N PRO A 58 -0.24 2.28 11.93
CA PRO A 58 -0.17 2.42 10.46
C PRO A 58 0.69 3.63 10.05
N PHE A 59 1.73 3.38 9.25
CA PHE A 59 2.70 4.36 8.76
C PHE A 59 3.44 5.17 9.86
N GLY A 60 3.59 4.61 11.05
CA GLY A 60 4.11 5.28 12.24
C GLY A 60 5.56 5.74 12.13
N MET A 61 5.91 6.85 12.81
CA MET A 61 7.30 7.29 12.99
C MET A 61 8.02 6.44 14.05
N VAL A 62 7.29 5.97 15.07
CA VAL A 62 7.84 5.18 16.17
C VAL A 62 7.43 3.72 16.00
N SER A 63 8.43 2.88 15.75
CA SER A 63 8.35 1.42 15.81
C SER A 63 9.19 0.91 16.97
N TRP A 64 8.57 0.73 18.15
CA TRP A 64 9.28 0.29 19.36
C TRP A 64 9.38 -1.24 19.40
N SER A 65 10.53 -1.77 19.01
CA SER A 65 10.75 -3.20 18.78
C SER A 65 11.96 -3.76 19.54
N PRO A 66 11.99 -5.06 19.89
CA PRO A 66 13.21 -5.74 20.32
C PRO A 66 14.29 -5.79 19.22
N ASP A 67 15.54 -5.63 19.64
CA ASP A 67 16.73 -5.92 18.82
C ASP A 67 17.39 -7.22 19.31
N THR A 68 17.58 -8.21 18.45
CA THR A 68 18.32 -9.44 18.81
C THR A 68 19.82 -9.27 18.57
N ASP A 69 20.63 -10.26 18.96
CA ASP A 69 22.09 -10.17 18.88
C ASP A 69 22.66 -10.33 17.47
N SER A 70 21.95 -11.00 16.56
CA SER A 70 22.36 -11.06 15.15
C SER A 70 22.12 -9.75 14.40
N ARG A 71 21.12 -8.95 14.83
CA ARG A 71 20.69 -7.68 14.21
C ARG A 71 20.61 -7.78 12.67
N PRO A 72 19.70 -8.61 12.12
CA PRO A 72 19.52 -8.69 10.67
C PRO A 72 19.14 -7.32 10.09
N PRO A 73 19.37 -7.12 8.77
CA PRO A 73 19.05 -5.88 8.06
C PRO A 73 17.69 -5.27 8.44
N GLY A 74 17.67 -3.98 8.79
CA GLY A 74 16.47 -3.16 9.03
C GLY A 74 15.59 -3.50 10.23
N GLY A 75 15.12 -4.74 10.30
CA GLY A 75 14.26 -5.23 11.36
C GLY A 75 14.97 -5.46 12.68
N ASN A 76 16.30 -5.62 12.65
CA ASN A 76 17.18 -5.82 13.83
C ASN A 76 16.79 -7.00 14.75
N TYR A 77 15.82 -7.82 14.36
CA TYR A 77 15.31 -8.98 15.09
C TYR A 77 15.28 -10.21 14.19
N ALA A 78 15.81 -11.34 14.68
CA ALA A 78 15.68 -12.65 14.03
C ALA A 78 14.97 -13.65 14.95
N TYR A 79 13.95 -14.34 14.43
CA TYR A 79 13.19 -15.36 15.16
C TYR A 79 14.03 -16.58 15.59
N SER A 80 15.22 -16.78 15.01
CA SER A 80 16.13 -17.84 15.46
C SER A 80 16.91 -17.48 16.72
N ASP A 81 16.94 -16.20 17.09
CA ASP A 81 17.72 -15.69 18.20
C ASP A 81 16.93 -15.79 19.51
N ASN A 82 17.66 -15.93 20.61
CA ASN A 82 17.09 -16.05 21.95
C ASN A 82 17.70 -15.06 22.95
N VAL A 83 18.33 -14.00 22.44
CA VAL A 83 18.97 -12.96 23.21
C VAL A 83 18.55 -11.60 22.67
N VAL A 84 18.09 -10.71 23.55
CA VAL A 84 17.79 -9.31 23.23
C VAL A 84 18.95 -8.41 23.66
N THR A 85 19.30 -7.45 22.81
CA THR A 85 20.35 -6.46 23.05
C THR A 85 19.80 -5.11 23.51
N GLY A 86 18.52 -4.85 23.27
CA GLY A 86 17.73 -3.70 23.72
C GLY A 86 16.40 -3.62 22.97
N PHE A 87 15.63 -2.55 23.22
CA PHE A 87 14.40 -2.24 22.50
C PHE A 87 14.53 -0.87 21.82
N GLY A 88 14.79 -0.83 20.51
CA GLY A 88 14.98 0.37 19.69
C GLY A 88 13.68 1.13 19.43
N LEU A 89 13.78 2.42 19.10
CA LEU A 89 12.61 3.31 18.91
C LEU A 89 12.15 3.45 17.46
N ASN A 90 12.96 3.01 16.50
CA ASN A 90 12.62 3.00 15.08
C ASN A 90 13.24 1.79 14.38
N HIS A 91 12.58 1.31 13.34
CA HIS A 91 12.92 0.14 12.56
C HIS A 91 12.40 0.33 11.14
N ILE A 92 12.99 -0.41 10.21
CA ILE A 92 12.53 -0.49 8.82
C ILE A 92 12.21 -1.94 8.49
N SER A 93 11.04 -2.17 7.89
CA SER A 93 10.52 -3.51 7.65
C SER A 93 11.06 -4.08 6.35
N GLY A 94 11.83 -5.15 6.44
CA GLY A 94 12.20 -5.97 5.30
C GLY A 94 13.22 -5.40 4.31
N PRO A 95 14.15 -4.47 4.61
CA PRO A 95 15.14 -4.08 3.62
C PRO A 95 16.24 -5.14 3.45
N GLY A 96 16.96 -5.07 2.33
CA GLY A 96 18.19 -5.86 2.12
C GLY A 96 19.43 -5.37 2.89
N CYS A 97 19.36 -4.22 3.56
CA CYS A 97 20.50 -3.58 4.23
C CYS A 97 20.22 -3.12 5.66
N GLY A 98 21.25 -3.17 6.52
CA GLY A 98 21.18 -2.68 7.90
C GLY A 98 20.90 -1.18 7.96
N ALA A 99 19.96 -0.80 8.82
CA ALA A 99 19.59 0.56 9.20
C ALA A 99 18.73 0.55 10.47
N MET A 100 18.59 1.72 11.09
CA MET A 100 17.72 1.99 12.24
C MET A 100 18.00 1.07 13.46
N GLY A 101 17.01 0.90 14.34
CA GLY A 101 17.23 0.31 15.66
C GLY A 101 17.87 1.34 16.61
N ASP A 102 17.52 2.61 16.45
CA ASP A 102 18.11 3.73 17.18
C ASP A 102 17.60 3.80 18.63
N ILE A 103 18.46 4.29 19.52
CA ILE A 103 18.16 4.57 20.93
C ILE A 103 17.59 3.34 21.68
N PRO A 104 18.26 2.16 21.62
CA PRO A 104 17.74 0.98 22.29
C PRO A 104 17.82 1.10 23.81
N VAL A 105 16.72 0.71 24.47
CA VAL A 105 16.61 0.65 25.93
C VAL A 105 16.62 -0.80 26.38
N LEU A 106 17.52 -1.21 27.27
CA LEU A 106 17.58 -2.57 27.83
C LEU A 106 17.31 -2.57 29.35
N PRO A 107 16.24 -3.21 29.84
CA PRO A 107 16.00 -3.35 31.27
C PRO A 107 16.86 -4.45 31.88
N THR A 108 17.57 -4.13 32.96
CA THR A 108 18.45 -5.05 33.70
C THR A 108 18.31 -4.91 35.21
N THR A 109 18.84 -5.88 35.96
CA THR A 109 18.86 -5.83 37.44
C THR A 109 20.28 -6.01 37.96
N GLY A 110 20.60 -5.32 39.06
CA GLY A 110 21.90 -5.46 39.72
C GLY A 110 22.92 -4.42 39.25
N GLY A 111 24.17 -4.83 39.11
CA GLY A 111 25.25 -3.94 38.64
C GLY A 111 25.02 -3.47 37.20
N ILE A 112 25.49 -2.27 36.89
CA ILE A 112 25.45 -1.71 35.54
C ILE A 112 26.56 -2.34 34.69
N ASP A 113 26.18 -2.96 33.57
CA ASP A 113 27.08 -3.48 32.54
C ASP A 113 26.57 -3.01 31.17
N GLY A 114 27.31 -2.12 30.52
CA GLY A 114 26.96 -1.58 29.19
C GLY A 114 26.94 -2.63 28.08
N ASN A 115 27.64 -3.76 28.28
CA ASN A 115 27.65 -4.88 27.34
C ASN A 115 26.55 -5.91 27.62
N ALA A 116 25.66 -5.64 28.58
CA ALA A 116 24.60 -6.57 28.92
C ALA A 116 23.73 -6.89 27.70
N THR A 117 23.35 -8.16 27.65
CA THR A 117 22.28 -8.72 26.83
C THR A 117 21.43 -9.61 27.74
N VAL A 118 20.20 -9.93 27.34
CA VAL A 118 19.30 -10.72 28.18
C VAL A 118 18.65 -11.82 27.36
N GLY A 119 18.66 -13.04 27.87
CA GLY A 119 17.99 -14.17 27.23
C GLY A 119 16.46 -14.05 27.27
N PHE A 120 15.79 -14.66 26.30
CA PHE A 120 14.35 -14.82 26.27
C PHE A 120 13.94 -16.11 25.52
N SER A 121 12.64 -16.39 25.47
CA SER A 121 12.07 -17.48 24.67
C SER A 121 10.76 -17.03 24.02
N HIS A 122 10.53 -17.41 22.76
CA HIS A 122 9.27 -17.16 22.04
C HIS A 122 8.03 -17.69 22.76
N SER A 123 8.18 -18.71 23.62
CA SER A 123 7.08 -19.22 24.46
C SER A 123 6.55 -18.21 25.48
N ASN A 124 7.33 -17.17 25.78
CA ASN A 124 7.02 -16.08 26.70
C ASN A 124 7.01 -14.71 26.00
N GLU A 125 6.93 -14.71 24.68
CA GLU A 125 6.87 -13.53 23.81
C GLU A 125 5.47 -13.45 23.19
N THR A 126 4.98 -12.23 22.97
CA THR A 126 3.72 -12.00 22.28
C THR A 126 3.83 -10.71 21.49
N ALA A 127 3.54 -10.79 20.20
CA ALA A 127 3.46 -9.65 19.30
C ALA A 127 2.05 -9.58 18.70
N SER A 128 1.56 -8.36 18.49
CA SER A 128 0.26 -8.05 17.89
C SER A 128 0.31 -6.66 17.28
N ALA A 129 -0.59 -6.34 16.36
CA ALA A 129 -0.68 -4.99 15.79
C ALA A 129 -0.77 -3.92 16.90
N GLY A 130 0.24 -3.04 16.99
CA GLY A 130 0.33 -1.98 18.00
C GLY A 130 0.85 -2.37 19.39
N ALA A 131 1.25 -3.62 19.63
CA ALA A 131 1.78 -4.02 20.94
C ALA A 131 2.75 -5.22 20.91
N TYR A 132 3.75 -5.14 21.76
CA TYR A 132 4.73 -6.22 21.99
C TYR A 132 4.92 -6.48 23.48
N SER A 133 5.13 -7.75 23.87
CA SER A 133 5.50 -8.12 25.24
C SER A 133 6.44 -9.32 25.27
N VAL A 134 7.39 -9.31 26.21
CA VAL A 134 8.28 -10.44 26.48
C VAL A 134 8.62 -10.54 27.96
N ASN A 135 8.68 -11.76 28.48
CA ASN A 135 9.32 -12.05 29.77
C ASN A 135 10.77 -12.44 29.55
N LEU A 136 11.68 -11.63 30.05
CA LEU A 136 13.12 -11.83 29.94
C LEU A 136 13.65 -12.77 31.04
N ASP A 137 14.74 -13.48 30.76
CA ASP A 137 15.36 -14.45 31.67
C ASP A 137 15.90 -13.81 32.97
N ASN A 138 16.13 -12.49 32.96
CA ASN A 138 16.48 -11.73 34.17
C ASN A 138 15.26 -11.44 35.09
N GLY A 139 14.07 -11.93 34.71
CA GLY A 139 12.82 -11.77 35.45
C GLY A 139 12.09 -10.46 35.22
N VAL A 140 12.54 -9.62 34.28
CA VAL A 140 11.81 -8.41 33.87
C VAL A 140 10.80 -8.76 32.79
N ASN A 141 9.55 -8.34 32.99
CA ASN A 141 8.55 -8.32 31.93
C ASN A 141 8.55 -6.94 31.27
N THR A 142 8.65 -6.91 29.94
CA THR A 142 8.59 -5.70 29.12
C THR A 142 7.31 -5.72 28.31
N GLU A 143 6.59 -4.61 28.28
CA GLU A 143 5.41 -4.38 27.45
C GLU A 143 5.54 -3.03 26.75
N LEU A 144 5.30 -3.01 25.44
CA LEU A 144 5.47 -1.85 24.57
C LEU A 144 4.18 -1.60 23.78
N THR A 145 3.86 -0.33 23.57
CA THR A 145 2.83 0.14 22.63
C THR A 145 3.21 1.52 22.10
N THR A 146 2.63 1.93 20.98
CA THR A 146 3.00 3.17 20.29
C THR A 146 1.78 3.99 19.88
N THR A 147 2.05 5.26 19.63
CA THR A 147 1.25 6.19 18.83
C THR A 147 2.10 6.58 17.60
N ALA A 148 1.59 7.45 16.73
CA ALA A 148 2.28 7.81 15.50
C ALA A 148 3.72 8.35 15.72
N ARG A 149 3.98 9.13 16.78
CA ARG A 149 5.28 9.79 17.06
C ARG A 149 5.79 9.57 18.48
N SER A 150 5.10 8.75 19.26
CA SER A 150 5.40 8.52 20.68
C SER A 150 5.17 7.05 21.05
N GLY A 151 5.68 6.62 22.20
CA GLY A 151 5.49 5.27 22.72
C GLY A 151 5.36 5.24 24.22
N MET A 152 4.73 4.16 24.71
CA MET A 152 4.63 3.85 26.12
C MET A 152 5.22 2.47 26.41
N ALA A 153 5.92 2.35 27.53
CA ALA A 153 6.48 1.10 27.99
C ALA A 153 6.11 0.82 29.46
N ARG A 154 5.92 -0.45 29.79
CA ARG A 154 5.90 -0.96 31.17
C ARG A 154 7.04 -1.96 31.34
N PHE A 155 7.91 -1.67 32.30
CA PHE A 155 8.99 -2.57 32.72
C PHE A 155 8.70 -3.07 34.13
N THR A 156 8.25 -4.32 34.26
CA THR A 156 7.92 -4.94 35.55
C THR A 156 9.08 -5.76 36.06
N PHE A 157 9.80 -5.22 37.06
CA PHE A 157 11.03 -5.81 37.60
C PHE A 157 10.79 -6.79 38.77
N PRO A 158 11.76 -7.67 39.09
CA PRO A 158 11.86 -8.38 40.39
C PRO A 158 12.35 -7.48 41.53
N ALA A 159 12.07 -7.84 42.79
CA ALA A 159 12.31 -6.94 43.93
C ALA A 159 13.75 -6.50 44.21
N THR A 160 14.02 -5.23 43.94
CA THR A 160 15.36 -4.65 43.95
C THR A 160 15.34 -3.12 44.07
N THR A 161 16.43 -2.58 44.62
CA THR A 161 16.78 -1.15 44.55
C THR A 161 17.67 -0.82 43.35
N GLN A 162 18.05 -1.83 42.58
CA GLN A 162 18.94 -1.75 41.40
C GLN A 162 18.18 -2.26 40.17
N ALA A 163 17.03 -1.65 39.87
CA ALA A 163 16.32 -1.87 38.61
C ALA A 163 16.84 -0.82 37.62
N ASN A 164 17.50 -1.26 36.55
CA ASN A 164 18.18 -0.38 35.62
C ASN A 164 17.51 -0.38 34.26
N LEU A 165 17.52 0.78 33.60
CA LEU A 165 17.33 0.90 32.16
C LEU A 165 18.66 1.37 31.55
N LEU A 166 19.20 0.61 30.60
CA LEU A 166 20.42 0.94 29.88
C LEU A 166 20.04 1.54 28.52
N PHE A 167 20.47 2.76 28.25
CA PHE A 167 20.33 3.45 26.97
C PHE A 167 21.58 3.21 26.15
N LYS A 168 21.53 2.28 25.20
CA LYS A 168 22.70 1.83 24.42
C LYS A 168 22.79 2.62 23.11
N LEU A 169 23.08 3.91 23.24
CA LEU A 169 22.94 4.90 22.17
C LEU A 169 23.87 4.70 20.97
N ASN A 170 24.98 3.97 21.12
CA ASN A 170 25.90 3.66 20.03
C ASN A 170 25.48 2.44 19.16
N ALA A 171 24.26 1.94 19.35
CA ALA A 171 23.71 0.91 18.48
C ALA A 171 23.70 1.34 17.01
N ASP A 172 23.74 0.37 16.11
CA ASP A 172 23.85 0.57 14.65
C ASP A 172 24.93 1.58 14.21
N LYS A 173 26.05 1.65 14.96
CA LYS A 173 27.18 2.56 14.71
C LYS A 173 26.81 4.05 14.76
N ALA A 174 25.73 4.39 15.47
CA ALA A 174 25.35 5.76 15.70
C ALA A 174 26.48 6.56 16.38
N THR A 175 26.53 7.86 16.09
CA THR A 175 27.57 8.80 16.54
C THR A 175 26.94 10.04 17.17
N ASN A 176 27.78 10.97 17.65
CA ASN A 176 27.34 12.22 18.27
C ASN A 176 26.27 12.03 19.35
N LEU A 177 26.52 11.03 20.21
CA LEU A 177 25.61 10.58 21.24
C LEU A 177 25.43 11.66 22.31
N HIS A 178 24.18 12.00 22.58
CA HIS A 178 23.84 12.98 23.60
C HIS A 178 22.73 12.42 24.51
N PHE A 179 22.94 12.55 25.83
CA PHE A 179 22.00 12.12 26.85
C PHE A 179 22.03 13.12 28.01
N ASP A 180 20.88 13.67 28.35
CA ASP A 180 20.70 14.64 29.43
C ASP A 180 19.63 14.14 30.40
N LYS A 181 19.98 14.14 31.70
CA LYS A 181 19.00 13.99 32.78
C LYS A 181 18.37 15.34 33.09
N VAL A 182 17.25 15.62 32.43
CA VAL A 182 16.52 16.91 32.50
C VAL A 182 15.92 17.15 33.90
N SER A 183 15.38 16.11 34.53
CA SER A 183 14.81 16.22 35.88
C SER A 183 14.93 14.92 36.67
N SER A 184 14.26 14.82 37.82
CA SER A 184 14.17 13.56 38.56
C SER A 184 13.36 12.49 37.82
N THR A 185 12.57 12.84 36.81
CA THR A 185 11.66 11.93 36.10
C THR A 185 11.73 12.05 34.58
N GLU A 186 12.67 12.83 34.04
CA GLU A 186 12.73 13.17 32.62
C GLU A 186 14.18 13.12 32.14
N VAL A 187 14.37 12.53 30.97
CA VAL A 187 15.63 12.50 30.23
C VAL A 187 15.37 12.83 28.77
N SER A 188 16.36 13.39 28.09
CA SER A 188 16.29 13.68 26.66
C SER A 188 17.64 13.40 26.01
N GLY A 189 17.68 13.31 24.69
CA GLY A 189 18.93 13.12 24.00
C GLY A 189 18.80 13.07 22.48
N SER A 190 19.91 12.73 21.83
CA SER A 190 19.96 12.56 20.38
C SER A 190 21.08 11.62 19.96
N VAL A 191 20.92 11.04 18.78
CA VAL A 191 21.96 10.27 18.09
C VAL A 191 21.99 10.67 16.62
N ASP A 192 23.19 10.78 16.05
CA ASP A 192 23.36 10.85 14.60
C ASP A 192 23.52 9.43 14.07
N ALA A 193 22.51 8.98 13.33
CA ALA A 193 22.41 7.67 12.73
C ALA A 193 22.43 7.79 11.20
N GLY A 194 22.36 6.66 10.50
CA GLY A 194 22.32 6.63 9.06
C GLY A 194 23.49 5.87 8.45
N LEU A 195 23.22 4.60 8.19
CA LEU A 195 23.98 3.73 7.32
C LEU A 195 22.92 2.94 6.53
N PHE A 196 23.08 2.84 5.21
CA PHE A 196 22.22 1.99 4.40
C PHE A 196 23.02 1.44 3.22
N CYS A 197 23.21 0.12 3.20
CA CYS A 197 24.11 -0.55 2.27
C CYS A 197 25.53 0.08 2.30
N ALA A 198 26.02 0.56 1.15
CA ALA A 198 27.30 1.28 1.03
C ALA A 198 27.16 2.81 1.21
N SER A 199 25.93 3.31 1.36
CA SER A 199 25.63 4.73 1.55
C SER A 199 25.55 5.08 3.04
N ALA A 200 25.85 6.34 3.39
CA ALA A 200 25.73 6.85 4.76
C ALA A 200 24.76 8.05 4.79
N PRO A 201 23.46 7.82 4.53
CA PRO A 201 22.43 8.85 4.60
C PRO A 201 22.26 9.29 6.06
N SER A 202 23.04 10.27 6.53
CA SER A 202 23.00 10.67 7.93
C SER A 202 21.71 11.43 8.27
N TYR A 203 21.08 11.07 9.38
CA TYR A 203 19.99 11.79 10.02
C TYR A 203 20.22 11.86 11.54
N THR A 204 19.55 12.77 12.22
CA THR A 204 19.58 12.86 13.68
C THR A 204 18.24 12.44 14.24
N ALA A 205 18.24 11.46 15.15
CA ALA A 205 17.07 11.07 15.93
C ALA A 205 17.12 11.72 17.31
N TYR A 206 16.08 12.46 17.68
CA TYR A 206 15.94 13.12 18.98
C TYR A 206 14.87 12.41 19.81
N PHE A 207 15.12 12.24 21.11
CA PHE A 207 14.13 11.66 22.03
C PHE A 207 13.94 12.49 23.30
N ASP A 208 12.73 12.40 23.86
CA ASP A 208 12.35 12.90 25.18
C ASP A 208 11.57 11.81 25.91
N MET A 209 12.05 11.35 27.07
CA MET A 209 11.44 10.26 27.83
C MET A 209 11.17 10.68 29.27
N VAL A 210 9.92 10.45 29.73
CA VAL A 210 9.50 10.65 31.11
C VAL A 210 9.16 9.34 31.79
N PHE A 211 9.31 9.29 33.12
CA PHE A 211 9.04 8.15 33.97
C PHE A 211 7.98 8.46 35.03
N ASP A 212 7.20 7.45 35.42
CA ASP A 212 6.15 7.58 36.45
C ASP A 212 6.68 7.73 37.89
N ARG A 213 8.00 7.74 38.05
CA ARG A 213 8.68 7.78 39.35
C ARG A 213 10.06 8.44 39.26
N PRO A 214 10.61 8.89 40.41
CA PRO A 214 11.96 9.43 40.46
C PRO A 214 13.04 8.40 40.09
N ILE A 215 14.00 8.84 39.28
CA ILE A 215 15.28 8.21 39.01
C ILE A 215 16.14 8.28 40.28
N THR A 216 16.47 7.13 40.87
CA THR A 216 17.23 7.02 42.13
C THR A 216 18.74 6.99 41.92
N GLY A 217 19.20 6.64 40.71
CA GLY A 217 20.61 6.66 40.32
C GLY A 217 20.77 6.84 38.82
N SER A 218 21.96 7.27 38.39
CA SER A 218 22.33 7.33 36.98
C SER A 218 23.84 7.11 36.83
N GLY A 219 24.27 6.62 35.67
CA GLY A 219 25.68 6.40 35.36
C GLY A 219 25.92 6.29 33.87
N THR A 220 27.17 6.47 33.44
CA THR A 220 27.59 6.39 32.04
C THR A 220 28.41 5.12 31.79
N PHE A 221 28.38 4.62 30.56
CA PHE A 221 29.26 3.55 30.06
C PHE A 221 29.68 3.83 28.62
N ASP A 222 30.56 3.00 28.06
CA ASP A 222 31.00 3.19 26.68
C ASP A 222 29.81 3.00 25.71
N GLY A 223 29.47 4.07 25.00
CA GLY A 223 28.35 4.08 24.06
C GLY A 223 26.97 4.34 24.66
N GLY A 224 26.86 4.71 25.94
CA GLY A 224 25.53 4.95 26.52
C GLY A 224 25.45 5.37 27.99
N ASP A 225 24.21 5.39 28.46
CA ASP A 225 23.83 5.87 29.79
C ASP A 225 22.91 4.87 30.50
N SER A 226 22.83 4.97 31.82
CA SER A 226 22.00 4.11 32.66
C SER A 226 21.20 4.94 33.64
N LEU A 227 19.95 4.53 33.86
CA LEU A 227 19.08 5.05 34.91
C LEU A 227 18.71 3.91 35.86
N THR A 228 18.72 4.19 37.16
CA THR A 228 18.36 3.25 38.21
C THR A 228 17.09 3.71 38.93
N PHE A 229 16.24 2.75 39.28
CA PHE A 229 14.98 2.94 39.98
C PHE A 229 14.87 2.00 41.19
N ASP A 230 14.21 2.48 42.25
CA ASP A 230 13.76 1.61 43.33
C ASP A 230 12.41 1.00 42.96
N THR A 231 12.36 -0.32 42.86
CA THR A 231 11.13 -1.04 42.54
C THR A 231 10.61 -1.81 43.73
N THR A 232 11.29 -1.86 44.90
CA THR A 232 10.96 -2.73 46.06
C THR A 232 9.48 -2.74 46.46
N GLY A 233 8.81 -1.58 46.39
CA GLY A 233 7.36 -1.43 46.52
C GLY A 233 6.61 -1.69 45.21
N ASN A 234 6.49 -0.65 44.36
CA ASN A 234 5.85 -0.77 43.04
C ASN A 234 6.84 -1.33 42.00
N ARG A 235 6.56 -2.54 41.52
CA ARG A 235 7.42 -3.30 40.61
C ARG A 235 7.57 -2.72 39.21
N THR A 236 6.56 -2.00 38.73
CA THR A 236 6.41 -1.65 37.30
C THR A 236 6.83 -0.23 37.04
N VAL A 237 7.98 0.01 36.41
CA VAL A 237 8.39 1.33 35.93
C VAL A 237 7.67 1.62 34.62
N GLN A 238 6.93 2.72 34.54
CA GLN A 238 6.33 3.16 33.28
C GLN A 238 7.18 4.25 32.65
N ALA A 239 7.30 4.22 31.32
CA ALA A 239 7.96 5.23 30.54
C ALA A 239 7.06 5.71 29.40
N LYS A 240 7.15 7.00 29.06
CA LYS A 240 6.61 7.59 27.83
C LYS A 240 7.75 8.23 27.08
N VAL A 241 7.85 8.01 25.77
CA VAL A 241 8.90 8.58 24.93
C VAL A 241 8.29 9.25 23.71
N GLY A 242 8.81 10.39 23.29
CA GLY A 242 8.54 10.94 21.96
C GLY A 242 9.80 10.90 21.11
N LEU A 243 9.62 10.71 19.80
CA LEU A 243 10.68 10.74 18.79
C LEU A 243 10.47 11.97 17.91
N SER A 244 11.56 12.54 17.40
CA SER A 244 11.53 13.59 16.38
C SER A 244 12.80 13.53 15.54
N TYR A 245 12.68 13.84 14.25
CA TYR A 245 13.82 14.05 13.36
C TYR A 245 14.21 15.54 13.24
N VAL A 246 13.57 16.42 14.01
CA VAL A 246 13.77 17.87 13.97
C VAL A 246 14.49 18.38 15.21
N SER A 247 14.03 18.02 16.41
CA SER A 247 14.64 18.50 17.65
C SER A 247 14.15 17.78 18.92
N ILE A 248 14.89 17.95 20.03
CA ILE A 248 14.44 17.52 21.38
C ILE A 248 13.10 18.18 21.75
N ALA A 249 12.89 19.44 21.39
CA ALA A 249 11.62 20.13 21.66
C ALA A 249 10.45 19.53 20.88
N GLY A 250 10.69 19.09 19.63
CA GLY A 250 9.73 18.34 18.82
C GLY A 250 9.41 16.99 19.44
N ALA A 251 10.42 16.23 19.86
CA ALA A 251 10.24 14.94 20.53
C ALA A 251 9.38 15.08 21.79
N LYS A 252 9.64 16.10 22.61
CA LYS A 252 8.83 16.42 23.79
C LYS A 252 7.38 16.77 23.43
N ALA A 253 7.17 17.62 22.42
CA ALA A 253 5.84 18.02 21.97
C ALA A 253 5.03 16.84 21.42
N ASN A 254 5.67 15.93 20.67
CA ASN A 254 5.07 14.69 20.18
C ASN A 254 4.61 13.81 21.34
N ARG A 255 5.47 13.61 22.35
CA ARG A 255 5.11 12.86 23.56
C ARG A 255 3.93 13.48 24.32
N GLU A 256 3.94 14.79 24.51
CA GLU A 256 2.92 15.49 25.31
C GLU A 256 1.56 15.56 24.61
N SER A 257 1.56 15.65 23.28
CA SER A 257 0.32 15.68 22.49
C SER A 257 -0.32 14.31 22.35
N GLU A 258 0.46 13.26 22.11
CA GLU A 258 -0.07 11.92 21.82
C GLU A 258 -0.23 11.05 23.08
N ASN A 259 0.59 11.25 24.11
CA ASN A 259 0.49 10.52 25.39
C ASN A 259 0.44 11.49 26.60
N PRO A 260 -0.63 12.30 26.75
CA PRO A 260 -0.75 13.24 27.87
C PRO A 260 -0.87 12.53 29.23
N ASP A 261 -1.54 11.38 29.28
CA ASP A 261 -1.83 10.62 30.50
C ASP A 261 -0.91 9.39 30.67
N TRP A 262 -1.05 8.64 31.77
CA TRP A 262 -0.34 7.38 32.03
C TRP A 262 -1.25 6.16 31.78
N ASP A 263 -1.91 6.13 30.62
CA ASP A 263 -2.88 5.07 30.26
C ASP A 263 -2.34 4.13 29.16
N PHE A 264 -1.45 3.23 29.56
CA PHE A 264 -0.89 2.22 28.65
C PHE A 264 -1.97 1.37 27.96
N THR A 265 -3.06 1.06 28.67
CA THR A 265 -4.11 0.19 28.10
C THR A 265 -4.91 0.95 27.05
N GLY A 266 -5.25 2.22 27.32
CA GLY A 266 -5.87 3.11 26.36
C GLY A 266 -5.01 3.32 25.11
N THR A 267 -3.71 3.59 25.26
CA THR A 267 -2.80 3.73 24.11
C THR A 267 -2.72 2.45 23.28
N ARG A 268 -2.61 1.27 23.93
CA ARG A 268 -2.63 -0.02 23.25
C ARG A 268 -3.94 -0.27 22.49
N THR A 269 -5.07 0.03 23.10
CA THR A 269 -6.37 -0.09 22.45
C THR A 269 -6.47 0.86 21.25
N ALA A 270 -6.03 2.11 21.39
CA ALA A 270 -6.04 3.06 20.29
C ALA A 270 -5.15 2.63 19.11
N ALA A 271 -3.97 2.05 19.38
CA ALA A 271 -3.10 1.50 18.33
C ALA A 271 -3.75 0.32 17.60
N HIS A 272 -4.36 -0.61 18.36
CA HIS A 272 -5.12 -1.73 17.80
C HIS A 272 -6.32 -1.27 16.97
N ASP A 273 -7.07 -0.28 17.45
CA ASP A 273 -8.23 0.27 16.76
C ASP A 273 -7.81 1.00 15.46
N ALA A 274 -6.70 1.74 15.48
CA ALA A 274 -6.12 2.33 14.27
C ALA A 274 -5.75 1.30 13.21
N TRP A 275 -5.17 0.16 13.64
CA TRP A 275 -4.93 -0.97 12.73
C TRP A 275 -6.23 -1.60 12.24
N ASN A 276 -7.22 -1.81 13.12
CA ASN A 276 -8.51 -2.35 12.73
C ASN A 276 -9.22 -1.49 11.69
N ASP A 277 -9.13 -0.17 11.82
CA ASP A 277 -9.78 0.77 10.90
C ASP A 277 -9.21 0.68 9.48
N VAL A 278 -7.89 0.56 9.33
CA VAL A 278 -7.25 0.45 8.01
C VAL A 278 -7.29 -0.97 7.46
N LEU A 279 -7.00 -2.00 8.27
CA LEU A 279 -7.06 -3.41 7.83
C LEU A 279 -8.50 -3.83 7.52
N GLY A 280 -9.47 -3.27 8.25
CA GLY A 280 -10.90 -3.49 8.05
C GLY A 280 -11.45 -2.88 6.76
N LYS A 281 -10.65 -2.08 6.02
CA LYS A 281 -11.00 -1.67 4.66
C LYS A 281 -11.11 -2.85 3.71
N ILE A 282 -10.48 -3.98 4.02
CA ILE A 282 -10.64 -5.23 3.27
C ILE A 282 -11.24 -6.30 4.19
N ALA A 283 -12.53 -6.54 4.04
CA ALA A 283 -13.24 -7.57 4.79
C ALA A 283 -13.24 -8.88 3.99
N VAL A 284 -12.67 -9.95 4.57
CA VAL A 284 -12.65 -11.28 3.93
C VAL A 284 -13.53 -12.29 4.68
N THR A 285 -14.16 -13.19 3.92
CA THR A 285 -14.94 -14.32 4.43
C THR A 285 -14.50 -15.61 3.74
N GLY A 286 -14.47 -16.72 4.48
CA GLY A 286 -13.97 -18.00 3.98
C GLY A 286 -12.46 -18.15 4.16
N GLY A 287 -11.86 -19.11 3.47
CA GLY A 287 -10.46 -19.52 3.69
C GLY A 287 -10.22 -20.25 5.03
N SER A 288 -9.00 -20.75 5.23
CA SER A 288 -8.56 -21.30 6.52
C SER A 288 -8.25 -20.19 7.53
N SER A 289 -8.09 -20.54 8.82
CA SER A 289 -7.58 -19.59 9.81
C SER A 289 -6.19 -19.08 9.45
N ASP A 290 -5.34 -19.97 8.94
CA ASP A 290 -3.97 -19.66 8.56
C ASP A 290 -3.94 -18.66 7.39
N GLN A 291 -4.77 -18.88 6.36
CA GLN A 291 -4.87 -17.96 5.23
C GLN A 291 -5.34 -16.56 5.66
N ARG A 292 -6.30 -16.46 6.58
CA ARG A 292 -6.74 -15.16 7.11
C ARG A 292 -5.65 -14.47 7.93
N GLN A 293 -4.92 -15.22 8.76
CA GLN A 293 -3.80 -14.67 9.53
C GLN A 293 -2.68 -14.16 8.63
N VAL A 294 -2.27 -14.95 7.62
CA VAL A 294 -1.25 -14.53 6.65
C VAL A 294 -1.72 -13.31 5.86
N PHE A 295 -2.97 -13.32 5.38
CA PHE A 295 -3.54 -12.18 4.65
C PHE A 295 -3.48 -10.87 5.44
N TYR A 296 -3.99 -10.86 6.68
CA TYR A 296 -3.98 -9.64 7.49
C TYR A 296 -2.60 -9.26 8.00
N THR A 297 -1.69 -10.23 8.16
CA THR A 297 -0.29 -9.93 8.49
C THR A 297 0.45 -9.30 7.32
N SER A 298 0.23 -9.81 6.10
CA SER A 298 0.77 -9.20 4.89
C SER A 298 0.19 -7.79 4.66
N LEU A 299 -1.13 -7.61 4.82
CA LEU A 299 -1.71 -6.27 4.75
C LEU A 299 -1.14 -5.32 5.82
N TYR A 300 -0.85 -5.82 7.02
CA TYR A 300 -0.16 -5.05 8.06
C TYR A 300 1.25 -4.61 7.61
N HIS A 301 2.07 -5.52 7.08
CA HIS A 301 3.42 -5.17 6.62
C HIS A 301 3.44 -4.16 5.48
N SER A 302 2.48 -4.24 4.56
CA SER A 302 2.31 -3.29 3.44
C SER A 302 1.88 -1.88 3.85
N LEU A 303 1.68 -1.62 5.14
CA LEU A 303 1.21 -0.33 5.66
C LEU A 303 2.11 0.20 6.80
N LEU A 304 3.33 -0.32 6.91
CA LEU A 304 4.35 0.18 7.85
C LEU A 304 5.16 1.34 7.24
N HIS A 305 5.43 1.26 5.94
CA HIS A 305 6.17 2.26 5.16
C HIS A 305 5.36 2.64 3.91
N PRO A 306 5.64 3.79 3.25
CA PRO A 306 6.48 4.90 3.70
C PRO A 306 6.02 5.46 5.04
N ASN A 307 6.94 5.92 5.89
CA ASN A 307 6.61 6.26 7.27
C ASN A 307 6.65 7.77 7.53
N LEU A 308 5.90 8.18 8.55
CA LEU A 308 5.77 9.56 8.98
C LEU A 308 7.11 10.17 9.43
N LEU A 309 7.44 11.36 8.94
CA LEU A 309 8.66 12.12 9.29
C LEU A 309 8.38 13.48 9.96
N SER A 310 7.20 14.05 9.76
CA SER A 310 6.84 15.34 10.39
C SER A 310 6.42 15.19 11.84
N ASP A 311 6.85 16.12 12.70
CA ASP A 311 6.37 16.30 14.07
C ASP A 311 4.87 16.65 14.10
N SER A 312 4.28 16.60 15.29
CA SER A 312 2.86 16.91 15.55
C SER A 312 2.47 18.35 15.22
N ASP A 313 3.44 19.27 15.14
CA ASP A 313 3.25 20.65 14.69
C ASP A 313 3.46 20.85 13.18
N GLY A 314 3.66 19.76 12.45
CA GLY A 314 3.84 19.74 11.00
C GLY A 314 5.28 20.02 10.54
N LYS A 315 6.24 20.25 11.45
CA LYS A 315 7.63 20.48 11.05
C LYS A 315 8.34 19.19 10.67
N TYR A 316 9.24 19.25 9.70
CA TYR A 316 10.05 18.11 9.28
C TYR A 316 11.43 18.56 8.79
N TRP A 317 12.39 17.64 8.80
CA TRP A 317 13.70 17.85 8.19
C TRP A 317 13.63 17.55 6.70
N GLY A 318 14.01 18.50 5.83
CA GLY A 318 13.94 18.35 4.39
C GLY A 318 15.20 17.78 3.74
N PHE A 319 15.09 17.40 2.47
CA PHE A 319 16.21 16.93 1.65
C PHE A 319 17.30 18.00 1.46
N ASP A 320 16.91 19.28 1.50
CA ASP A 320 17.83 20.43 1.45
C ASP A 320 18.55 20.71 2.79
N LYS A 321 18.36 19.83 3.78
CA LYS A 321 18.93 19.88 5.12
C LYS A 321 18.50 21.14 5.90
N LYS A 322 17.23 21.52 5.73
CA LYS A 322 16.57 22.57 6.50
C LYS A 322 15.27 22.06 7.12
N VAL A 323 14.81 22.75 8.15
CA VAL A 323 13.49 22.49 8.72
C VAL A 323 12.42 23.16 7.85
N HIS A 324 11.42 22.39 7.44
CA HIS A 324 10.23 22.83 6.72
C HIS A 324 8.99 22.61 7.57
N THR A 325 7.83 23.01 7.06
CA THR A 325 6.53 22.77 7.68
C THR A 325 5.54 22.39 6.59
N VAL A 326 4.79 21.31 6.79
CA VAL A 326 3.75 20.88 5.85
C VAL A 326 2.78 22.02 5.57
N SER A 327 2.32 22.12 4.33
CA SER A 327 1.47 23.22 3.88
C SER A 327 0.52 22.74 2.78
N GLY A 328 -0.37 23.61 2.28
CA GLY A 328 -1.16 23.28 1.09
C GLY A 328 -2.10 22.09 1.26
N GLY A 329 -2.85 22.01 2.37
CA GLY A 329 -3.81 20.93 2.60
C GLY A 329 -3.22 19.64 3.17
N GLN A 330 -1.93 19.36 2.91
CA GLN A 330 -1.15 18.24 3.43
C GLN A 330 -1.24 18.14 4.97
N LYS A 331 -1.36 16.93 5.53
CA LYS A 331 -1.40 16.71 7.00
C LYS A 331 -0.08 16.23 7.56
N ALA A 332 0.67 15.45 6.80
CA ALA A 332 1.92 14.84 7.24
C ALA A 332 2.95 14.79 6.10
N GLN A 333 4.23 14.87 6.47
CA GLN A 333 5.34 14.54 5.58
C GLN A 333 5.73 13.07 5.80
N TYR A 334 5.87 12.33 4.71
CA TYR A 334 6.32 10.94 4.68
C TYR A 334 7.70 10.83 4.02
N GLY A 335 8.39 9.74 4.32
CA GLY A 335 9.64 9.34 3.66
C GLY A 335 9.94 7.87 3.87
N THR A 336 11.19 7.49 3.62
CA THR A 336 11.61 6.07 3.59
C THR A 336 10.93 5.29 2.47
N TYR A 337 11.21 5.71 1.24
CA TYR A 337 10.71 5.07 0.02
C TYR A 337 11.70 4.00 -0.44
N SER A 338 11.28 2.73 -0.53
CA SER A 338 12.02 1.65 -1.21
C SER A 338 11.59 1.62 -2.67
N GLY A 339 12.00 2.63 -3.44
CA GLY A 339 11.27 3.00 -4.64
C GLY A 339 11.26 1.92 -5.73
N TRP A 340 12.34 1.15 -5.89
CA TRP A 340 12.43 0.08 -6.89
C TRP A 340 11.46 -1.09 -6.62
N ASP A 341 11.02 -1.22 -5.38
CA ASP A 341 10.15 -2.30 -4.90
C ASP A 341 8.69 -1.84 -4.88
N ILE A 342 8.40 -0.75 -4.17
CA ILE A 342 7.03 -0.41 -3.77
C ILE A 342 6.11 -0.02 -4.93
N TYR A 343 6.65 0.42 -6.07
CA TYR A 343 5.83 0.81 -7.22
C TYR A 343 5.12 -0.39 -7.87
N ARG A 344 5.56 -1.61 -7.61
CA ARG A 344 5.05 -2.82 -8.29
C ARG A 344 3.70 -3.26 -7.76
N THR A 345 3.50 -3.15 -6.44
CA THR A 345 2.34 -3.73 -5.74
C THR A 345 1.83 -2.87 -4.58
N GLN A 346 2.74 -2.23 -3.86
CA GLN A 346 2.45 -1.61 -2.57
C GLN A 346 1.82 -0.23 -2.74
N ALA A 347 2.35 0.63 -3.61
CA ALA A 347 1.82 1.98 -3.81
C ALA A 347 0.33 1.98 -4.22
N GLN A 348 -0.05 1.05 -5.08
CA GLN A 348 -1.44 0.83 -5.50
C GLN A 348 -2.32 0.41 -4.30
N LEU A 349 -1.83 -0.53 -3.49
CA LEU A 349 -2.56 -1.06 -2.33
C LEU A 349 -2.75 0.00 -1.25
N GLU A 350 -1.70 0.78 -0.96
CA GLU A 350 -1.74 1.90 -0.02
C GLU A 350 -2.79 2.93 -0.44
N ALA A 351 -2.78 3.36 -1.70
CA ALA A 351 -3.77 4.32 -2.18
C ALA A 351 -5.20 3.77 -2.19
N LEU A 352 -5.37 2.45 -2.35
CA LEU A 352 -6.68 1.81 -2.31
C LEU A 352 -7.30 1.86 -0.91
N VAL A 353 -6.52 1.56 0.14
CA VAL A 353 -7.02 1.43 1.52
C VAL A 353 -6.80 2.67 2.39
N ALA A 354 -5.81 3.50 2.04
CA ALA A 354 -5.37 4.69 2.78
C ALA A 354 -5.09 5.89 1.83
N PRO A 355 -6.06 6.32 1.01
CA PRO A 355 -5.86 7.36 -0.02
C PRO A 355 -5.46 8.74 0.52
N GLU A 356 -5.80 9.06 1.78
CA GLU A 356 -5.38 10.31 2.42
C GLU A 356 -3.87 10.29 2.70
N GLN A 357 -3.35 9.19 3.26
CA GLN A 357 -1.94 8.98 3.53
C GLN A 357 -1.13 8.89 2.24
N ALA A 358 -1.64 8.18 1.23
CA ALA A 358 -1.04 8.13 -0.10
C ALA A 358 -1.01 9.52 -0.78
N GLY A 359 -2.04 10.35 -0.57
CA GLY A 359 -2.05 11.75 -1.05
C GLY A 359 -0.99 12.62 -0.38
N ASP A 360 -0.87 12.53 0.94
CA ASP A 360 0.20 13.21 1.69
C ASP A 360 1.59 12.68 1.30
N SER A 361 1.73 11.39 0.99
CA SER A 361 2.96 10.79 0.49
C SER A 361 3.32 11.27 -0.93
N ALA A 362 2.35 11.36 -1.84
CA ALA A 362 2.54 12.00 -3.16
C ALA A 362 3.00 13.46 -3.03
N GLN A 363 2.35 14.23 -2.14
CA GLN A 363 2.76 15.61 -1.86
C GLN A 363 4.16 15.67 -1.23
N SER A 364 4.52 14.68 -0.41
CA SER A 364 5.86 14.56 0.18
C SER A 364 6.93 14.39 -0.91
N LEU A 365 6.69 13.57 -1.93
CA LEU A 365 7.60 13.41 -3.08
C LEU A 365 7.73 14.71 -3.90
N VAL A 366 6.64 15.47 -4.06
CA VAL A 366 6.69 16.81 -4.70
C VAL A 366 7.55 17.78 -3.87
N ASN A 367 7.38 17.77 -2.55
CA ASN A 367 8.20 18.59 -1.65
C ASN A 367 9.69 18.19 -1.74
N ASP A 368 9.97 16.88 -1.80
CA ASP A 368 11.33 16.36 -1.93
C ASP A 368 11.97 16.81 -3.26
N TYR A 369 11.21 16.79 -4.35
CA TYR A 369 11.65 17.30 -5.66
C TYR A 369 11.95 18.80 -5.62
N GLU A 370 11.11 19.61 -4.97
CA GLU A 370 11.37 21.06 -4.80
C GLU A 370 12.69 21.30 -4.06
N GLN A 371 12.97 20.47 -3.05
CA GLN A 371 14.13 20.62 -2.16
C GLN A 371 15.43 20.06 -2.75
N ALA A 372 15.36 18.97 -3.51
CA ALA A 372 16.52 18.23 -4.03
C ALA A 372 16.75 18.44 -5.53
N GLY A 373 15.70 18.75 -6.28
CA GLY A 373 15.68 18.83 -7.75
C GLY A 373 15.53 17.49 -8.47
N PHE A 374 15.17 16.43 -7.74
CA PHE A 374 14.92 15.06 -8.22
C PHE A 374 13.99 14.33 -7.25
N PHE A 375 13.28 13.31 -7.72
CA PHE A 375 12.55 12.40 -6.82
C PHE A 375 13.50 11.41 -6.19
N PRO A 376 13.35 11.07 -4.90
CA PRO A 376 14.19 10.05 -4.29
C PRO A 376 13.99 8.69 -4.96
N LYS A 377 15.08 7.94 -5.13
CA LYS A 377 15.04 6.56 -5.64
C LYS A 377 14.85 5.57 -4.50
N TRP A 378 15.72 5.69 -3.50
CA TRP A 378 15.58 4.98 -2.25
C TRP A 378 16.01 5.92 -1.15
N SER A 379 15.06 6.35 -0.34
CA SER A 379 15.32 7.32 0.73
C SER A 379 15.36 6.62 2.07
N LEU A 380 16.27 7.02 2.94
CA LEU A 380 16.21 6.73 4.38
C LEU A 380 15.87 8.03 5.09
N ASN A 381 14.66 8.14 5.65
CA ASN A 381 14.12 9.43 6.08
C ASN A 381 14.25 10.48 4.96
N SER A 382 14.83 11.65 5.25
CA SER A 382 15.00 12.77 4.31
C SER A 382 16.37 12.78 3.61
N ALA A 383 16.87 11.61 3.22
CA ALA A 383 18.17 11.44 2.59
C ALA A 383 18.14 10.35 1.51
N GLU A 384 18.69 10.68 0.34
CA GLU A 384 18.83 9.76 -0.79
C GLU A 384 20.01 8.80 -0.60
N THR A 385 19.84 7.54 -0.99
CA THR A 385 20.86 6.48 -0.92
C THR A 385 21.38 6.03 -2.29
N GLN A 386 20.63 6.31 -3.36
CA GLN A 386 20.80 5.95 -4.77
C GLN A 386 20.70 4.46 -5.09
N VAL A 387 20.35 3.66 -4.08
CA VAL A 387 19.85 2.28 -4.20
C VAL A 387 18.45 2.36 -4.88
N MET A 388 17.95 1.48 -5.73
CA MET A 388 18.61 0.53 -6.63
C MET A 388 18.83 1.15 -8.04
N ASN A 389 18.43 0.47 -9.12
CA ASN A 389 18.35 1.01 -10.49
C ASN A 389 16.96 1.66 -10.77
N GLY A 390 16.80 2.24 -11.96
CA GLY A 390 15.56 2.94 -12.33
C GLY A 390 15.42 4.33 -11.70
N ASP A 391 14.25 4.93 -11.85
CA ASP A 391 13.85 6.24 -11.33
C ASP A 391 12.38 6.22 -10.87
N PRO A 392 12.04 5.52 -9.77
CA PRO A 392 10.68 5.04 -9.46
C PRO A 392 9.66 6.09 -9.01
N GLY A 393 10.10 7.31 -8.70
CA GLY A 393 9.23 8.39 -8.22
C GLY A 393 7.98 8.64 -9.09
N PRO A 394 8.10 8.73 -10.43
CA PRO A 394 6.97 8.86 -11.33
C PRO A 394 5.96 7.71 -11.24
N ALA A 395 6.38 6.43 -11.19
CA ALA A 395 5.44 5.31 -11.02
C ALA A 395 4.68 5.41 -9.71
N ILE A 396 5.37 5.63 -8.59
CA ILE A 396 4.72 5.75 -7.27
C ILE A 396 3.63 6.83 -7.28
N ILE A 397 3.94 8.04 -7.80
CA ILE A 397 2.97 9.14 -7.89
C ILE A 397 1.80 8.77 -8.82
N ALA A 398 2.09 8.15 -9.97
CA ALA A 398 1.08 7.75 -10.94
C ALA A 398 0.17 6.65 -10.37
N ASP A 399 0.70 5.70 -9.60
CA ASP A 399 -0.02 4.62 -8.95
C ASP A 399 -0.91 5.13 -7.83
N TYR A 400 -0.40 6.01 -6.96
CA TYR A 400 -1.22 6.71 -5.97
C TYR A 400 -2.40 7.41 -6.63
N TYR A 401 -2.15 8.11 -7.75
CA TYR A 401 -3.21 8.73 -8.53
C TYR A 401 -4.10 7.71 -9.25
N ALA A 402 -3.62 6.58 -9.73
CA ALA A 402 -4.50 5.59 -10.37
C ALA A 402 -5.51 5.01 -9.36
N PHE A 403 -5.08 4.79 -8.10
CA PHE A 403 -5.84 4.03 -7.11
C PHE A 403 -6.63 4.84 -6.08
N GLY A 404 -6.54 6.17 -6.07
CA GLY A 404 -7.53 7.00 -5.36
C GLY A 404 -6.98 8.21 -4.63
N ALA A 405 -5.66 8.35 -4.49
CA ALA A 405 -5.06 9.53 -3.91
C ALA A 405 -5.20 10.72 -4.89
N ARG A 406 -5.87 11.79 -4.46
CA ARG A 406 -6.12 12.99 -5.30
C ARG A 406 -5.68 14.29 -4.65
N ASP A 407 -5.43 14.28 -3.34
CA ASP A 407 -5.21 15.48 -2.55
C ASP A 407 -3.71 15.87 -2.50
N PHE A 408 -3.14 16.19 -3.66
CA PHE A 408 -1.79 16.72 -3.81
C PHE A 408 -1.67 17.63 -5.04
N ASP A 409 -0.59 18.40 -5.16
CA ASP A 409 -0.34 19.27 -6.31
C ASP A 409 0.03 18.45 -7.57
N THR A 410 -1.01 17.96 -8.25
CA THR A 410 -0.89 17.18 -9.49
C THR A 410 -0.24 17.96 -10.64
N ALA A 411 -0.33 19.30 -10.63
CA ALA A 411 0.29 20.13 -11.65
C ALA A 411 1.81 20.21 -11.45
N ALA A 412 2.26 20.43 -10.21
CA ALA A 412 3.67 20.38 -9.84
C ALA A 412 4.23 18.97 -10.05
N ALA A 413 3.54 17.94 -9.56
CA ALA A 413 3.95 16.54 -9.75
C ALA A 413 4.17 16.20 -11.23
N LYS A 414 3.23 16.55 -12.12
CA LYS A 414 3.39 16.31 -13.57
C LYS A 414 4.62 17.04 -14.11
N ALA A 415 4.82 18.30 -13.74
CA ALA A 415 5.95 19.09 -14.21
C ALA A 415 7.30 18.48 -13.75
N ASP A 416 7.35 18.01 -12.52
CA ASP A 416 8.52 17.39 -11.92
C ASP A 416 8.81 16.01 -12.54
N MET A 417 7.79 15.17 -12.79
CA MET A 417 7.92 13.90 -13.52
C MET A 417 8.46 14.09 -14.94
N ILE A 418 7.96 15.09 -15.67
CA ILE A 418 8.48 15.43 -17.00
C ILE A 418 9.96 15.82 -16.89
N LYS A 419 10.31 16.64 -15.91
CA LYS A 419 11.68 17.14 -15.74
C LYS A 419 12.64 16.04 -15.28
N GLU A 420 12.23 15.15 -14.38
CA GLU A 420 12.95 13.93 -13.99
C GLU A 420 13.34 13.12 -15.23
N GLY A 421 12.36 12.85 -16.11
CA GLY A 421 12.59 12.07 -17.32
C GLY A 421 13.31 12.80 -18.46
N THR A 422 13.49 14.12 -18.42
CA THR A 422 14.00 14.90 -19.57
C THR A 422 15.20 15.81 -19.27
N THR A 423 15.59 15.90 -18.00
CA THR A 423 16.75 16.70 -17.56
C THR A 423 17.75 15.80 -16.86
N SER A 424 19.04 16.00 -17.15
CA SER A 424 20.12 15.27 -16.46
C SER A 424 20.05 15.51 -14.96
N ASN A 425 20.01 14.42 -14.20
CA ASN A 425 19.88 14.42 -12.76
C ASN A 425 20.61 13.19 -12.17
N PRO A 426 20.85 13.12 -10.85
CA PRO A 426 21.63 12.04 -10.23
C PRO A 426 20.86 10.72 -10.02
N ILE A 427 19.58 10.67 -10.34
CA ILE A 427 18.69 9.51 -10.20
C ILE A 427 18.55 8.79 -11.54
N ARG A 428 18.08 9.50 -12.57
CA ARG A 428 17.98 9.00 -13.96
C ARG A 428 19.29 9.19 -14.74
N MET A 429 20.29 8.40 -14.38
CA MET A 429 21.60 8.41 -15.04
C MET A 429 21.56 7.85 -16.47
N GLY A 430 22.39 8.38 -17.38
CA GLY A 430 22.50 7.89 -18.76
C GLY A 430 21.44 8.43 -19.73
N LEU A 431 20.70 9.47 -19.36
CA LEU A 431 19.65 10.07 -20.19
C LEU A 431 20.15 10.56 -21.56
N ASP A 432 21.37 11.07 -21.65
CA ASP A 432 22.01 11.48 -22.90
C ASP A 432 22.23 10.29 -23.84
N LEU A 433 22.70 9.16 -23.30
CA LEU A 433 22.86 7.91 -24.05
C LEU A 433 21.50 7.33 -24.46
N GLN A 434 20.50 7.30 -23.57
CA GLN A 434 19.15 6.89 -23.94
C GLN A 434 18.60 7.75 -25.08
N THR A 435 18.78 9.08 -25.00
CA THR A 435 18.29 10.01 -26.03
C THR A 435 18.99 9.82 -27.37
N GLU A 436 20.30 9.54 -27.36
CA GLU A 436 21.09 9.35 -28.60
C GLU A 436 20.82 7.98 -29.25
N TYR A 437 20.73 6.91 -28.46
CA TYR A 437 20.71 5.53 -28.95
C TYR A 437 19.34 4.84 -28.86
N GLY A 438 18.41 5.38 -28.05
CA GLY A 438 17.15 4.71 -27.68
C GLY A 438 17.31 3.58 -26.66
N TYR A 439 18.53 3.39 -26.12
CA TYR A 439 18.85 2.40 -25.09
C TYR A 439 20.08 2.86 -24.31
N LEU A 440 20.43 2.13 -23.25
CA LEU A 440 21.65 2.33 -22.47
C LEU A 440 22.72 1.32 -22.92
N PRO A 441 23.78 1.73 -23.62
CA PRO A 441 24.83 0.80 -24.07
C PRO A 441 25.66 0.22 -22.91
N SER A 442 25.99 -1.07 -22.91
CA SER A 442 26.75 -1.71 -21.82
C SER A 442 28.22 -1.28 -21.75
N ASP A 443 28.79 -0.77 -22.84
CA ASP A 443 30.13 -0.16 -22.90
C ASP A 443 30.09 1.38 -22.91
N GLY A 444 28.94 1.95 -22.55
CA GLY A 444 28.75 3.38 -22.33
C GLY A 444 29.53 3.93 -21.13
N SER A 445 29.72 5.24 -21.10
CA SER A 445 30.34 5.94 -19.98
C SER A 445 29.26 6.48 -19.04
N TYR A 446 29.16 5.92 -17.84
CA TYR A 446 28.17 6.32 -16.84
C TYR A 446 28.83 6.88 -15.57
N PRO A 447 28.07 7.59 -14.71
CA PRO A 447 28.49 7.85 -13.34
C PRO A 447 28.77 6.55 -12.58
N ARG A 448 29.55 6.63 -11.48
CA ARG A 448 30.04 5.46 -10.72
C ARG A 448 28.92 4.52 -10.27
N ASP A 449 27.79 5.09 -9.86
CA ASP A 449 26.73 4.37 -9.16
C ASP A 449 25.67 3.82 -10.13
N PHE A 450 25.94 3.87 -11.44
CA PHE A 450 25.14 3.22 -12.47
C PHE A 450 25.56 1.75 -12.66
N TYR A 451 24.58 0.86 -12.77
CA TYR A 451 24.78 -0.56 -13.04
C TYR A 451 23.51 -1.16 -13.68
N GLY A 452 23.67 -2.28 -14.38
CA GLY A 452 22.56 -2.98 -15.02
C GLY A 452 21.94 -2.21 -16.19
N SER A 453 22.66 -2.07 -17.31
CA SER A 453 22.18 -1.24 -18.44
C SER A 453 20.84 -1.66 -19.02
N VAL A 454 20.60 -2.98 -19.15
CA VAL A 454 19.33 -3.51 -19.67
C VAL A 454 18.23 -3.37 -18.63
N ALA A 455 18.47 -3.83 -17.40
CA ALA A 455 17.51 -3.70 -16.30
C ALA A 455 17.09 -2.23 -16.09
N THR A 456 18.05 -1.30 -16.06
CA THR A 456 17.77 0.14 -15.90
C THR A 456 16.92 0.70 -17.04
N LEU A 457 17.14 0.27 -18.30
CA LEU A 457 16.30 0.71 -19.42
C LEU A 457 14.86 0.21 -19.30
N LEU A 458 14.67 -1.01 -18.82
CA LEU A 458 13.34 -1.59 -18.60
C LEU A 458 12.60 -0.83 -17.49
N GLU A 459 13.27 -0.55 -16.37
CA GLU A 459 12.74 0.32 -15.32
C GLU A 459 12.36 1.70 -15.89
N TYR A 460 13.27 2.37 -16.58
CA TYR A 460 13.02 3.67 -17.22
C TYR A 460 11.83 3.65 -18.18
N SER A 461 11.61 2.53 -18.87
CA SER A 461 10.48 2.34 -19.78
C SER A 461 9.15 2.28 -19.01
N ALA A 462 9.11 1.59 -17.87
CA ALA A 462 7.95 1.57 -16.99
C ALA A 462 7.68 2.97 -16.39
N GLN A 463 8.71 3.69 -15.96
CA GLN A 463 8.58 5.06 -15.43
C GLN A 463 8.09 6.07 -16.48
N ASP A 464 8.55 5.91 -17.72
CA ASP A 464 8.06 6.70 -18.85
C ASP A 464 6.59 6.38 -19.14
N PHE A 465 6.20 5.11 -19.09
CA PHE A 465 4.80 4.74 -19.24
C PHE A 465 3.91 5.32 -18.13
N ALA A 466 4.34 5.24 -16.86
CA ALA A 466 3.61 5.83 -15.73
C ALA A 466 3.45 7.36 -15.88
N THR A 467 4.51 8.05 -16.34
CA THR A 467 4.44 9.49 -16.66
C THR A 467 3.42 9.79 -17.77
N SER A 468 3.38 8.93 -18.79
CA SER A 468 2.37 9.01 -19.85
C SER A 468 0.95 8.84 -19.31
N ALA A 469 0.72 7.80 -18.50
CA ALA A 469 -0.59 7.50 -17.92
C ALA A 469 -1.08 8.66 -17.04
N PHE A 470 -0.24 9.17 -16.14
CA PHE A 470 -0.55 10.32 -15.29
C PHE A 470 -0.85 11.58 -16.11
N ALA A 471 -0.01 11.91 -17.10
CA ALA A 471 -0.25 13.06 -17.98
C ALA A 471 -1.58 12.92 -18.75
N GLY A 472 -1.89 11.72 -19.24
CA GLY A 472 -3.14 11.40 -19.91
C GLY A 472 -4.35 11.57 -18.99
N ALA A 473 -4.25 11.11 -17.75
CA ALA A 473 -5.29 11.27 -16.73
C ALA A 473 -5.56 12.74 -16.39
N LEU A 474 -4.55 13.61 -16.53
CA LEU A 474 -4.67 15.07 -16.38
C LEU A 474 -5.03 15.81 -17.69
N GLY A 475 -5.35 15.07 -18.76
CA GLY A 475 -5.76 15.62 -20.06
C GLY A 475 -4.62 16.16 -20.94
N ASP A 476 -3.36 15.91 -20.59
CA ASP A 476 -2.18 16.32 -21.37
C ASP A 476 -1.79 15.27 -22.40
N THR A 477 -2.52 15.25 -23.52
CA THR A 477 -2.33 14.25 -24.58
C THR A 477 -0.98 14.36 -25.31
N THR A 478 -0.33 15.52 -25.24
CA THR A 478 0.98 15.74 -25.88
C THR A 478 2.06 15.01 -25.10
N THR A 479 2.12 15.28 -23.80
CA THR A 479 3.03 14.59 -22.87
C THR A 479 2.74 13.10 -22.83
N GLN A 480 1.46 12.71 -22.76
CA GLN A 480 1.04 11.31 -22.85
C GLN A 480 1.65 10.61 -24.08
N SER A 481 1.47 11.17 -25.28
CA SER A 481 1.97 10.52 -26.50
C SER A 481 3.49 10.47 -26.54
N GLN A 482 4.18 11.54 -26.11
CA GLN A 482 5.63 11.61 -26.05
C GLN A 482 6.22 10.48 -25.17
N PHE A 483 5.73 10.36 -23.95
CA PHE A 483 6.25 9.39 -22.99
C PHE A 483 5.78 7.97 -23.28
N ALA A 484 4.56 7.75 -23.81
CA ALA A 484 4.11 6.43 -24.27
C ALA A 484 5.00 5.86 -25.38
N ASN A 485 5.50 6.74 -26.27
CA ASN A 485 6.43 6.36 -27.33
C ASN A 485 7.80 5.99 -26.77
N ARG A 486 8.35 6.80 -25.87
CA ARG A 486 9.67 6.54 -25.27
C ARG A 486 9.65 5.30 -24.38
N ALA A 487 8.53 4.99 -23.73
CA ALA A 487 8.33 3.75 -23.00
C ALA A 487 8.51 2.49 -23.88
N GLN A 488 8.57 2.60 -25.21
CA GLN A 488 8.85 1.48 -26.11
C GLN A 488 10.35 1.24 -26.34
N ASP A 489 11.24 1.98 -25.68
CA ASP A 489 12.70 1.84 -25.82
C ASP A 489 13.20 0.43 -25.45
N TRP A 490 12.46 -0.35 -24.65
CA TRP A 490 12.71 -1.77 -24.40
C TRP A 490 12.93 -2.59 -25.69
N LYS A 491 12.27 -2.22 -26.79
CA LYS A 491 12.39 -2.88 -28.10
C LYS A 491 13.83 -2.84 -28.62
N ASN A 492 14.62 -1.85 -28.19
CA ASN A 492 16.01 -1.70 -28.60
C ASN A 492 16.93 -2.73 -27.94
N THR A 493 16.56 -3.30 -26.80
CA THR A 493 17.33 -4.34 -26.10
C THR A 493 16.77 -5.75 -26.27
N PHE A 494 15.64 -5.94 -26.96
CA PHE A 494 15.12 -7.26 -27.25
C PHE A 494 15.80 -7.91 -28.47
N ASP A 495 16.51 -9.02 -28.27
CA ASP A 495 17.16 -9.80 -29.34
C ASP A 495 16.26 -10.97 -29.77
N ALA A 496 15.48 -10.77 -30.83
CA ALA A 496 14.58 -11.80 -31.37
C ALA A 496 15.29 -13.11 -31.78
N SER A 497 16.62 -13.11 -31.97
CA SER A 497 17.37 -14.33 -32.29
C SER A 497 17.66 -15.19 -31.06
N SER A 498 17.78 -14.59 -29.88
CA SER A 498 17.90 -15.31 -28.60
C SER A 498 16.55 -15.51 -27.92
N GLY A 499 15.58 -14.63 -28.20
CA GLY A 499 14.30 -14.57 -27.49
C GLY A 499 14.38 -13.85 -26.15
N PHE A 500 15.44 -13.09 -25.90
CA PHE A 500 15.72 -12.47 -24.60
C PHE A 500 16.09 -11.00 -24.72
N MET A 501 15.91 -10.27 -23.61
CA MET A 501 16.54 -8.97 -23.42
C MET A 501 18.07 -9.15 -23.37
N ARG A 502 18.81 -8.41 -24.18
CA ARG A 502 20.25 -8.57 -24.36
C ARG A 502 20.95 -7.21 -24.38
N PRO A 503 22.13 -7.08 -23.74
CA PRO A 503 22.88 -5.84 -23.76
C PRO A 503 23.39 -5.47 -25.15
N LYS A 504 23.40 -4.18 -25.47
CA LYS A 504 23.97 -3.62 -26.70
C LYS A 504 25.15 -2.72 -26.41
N GLN A 505 26.07 -2.64 -27.37
CA GLN A 505 27.23 -1.76 -27.36
C GLN A 505 26.92 -0.42 -28.02
N LEU A 506 27.81 0.56 -27.86
CA LEU A 506 27.74 1.89 -28.49
C LEU A 506 27.67 1.82 -30.02
N ASP A 507 28.28 0.81 -30.64
CA ASP A 507 28.25 0.62 -32.09
C ASP A 507 26.96 -0.06 -32.61
N GLY A 508 26.01 -0.36 -31.71
CA GLY A 508 24.74 -1.01 -32.02
C GLY A 508 24.81 -2.54 -32.06
N SER A 509 25.99 -3.15 -31.93
CA SER A 509 26.12 -4.60 -31.86
C SER A 509 25.64 -5.14 -30.52
N TRP A 510 25.13 -6.38 -30.53
CA TRP A 510 24.84 -7.10 -29.29
C TRP A 510 26.15 -7.44 -28.56
N LYS A 511 26.14 -7.39 -27.22
CA LYS A 511 27.30 -7.81 -26.42
C LYS A 511 27.68 -9.27 -26.77
N PRO A 512 28.93 -9.56 -27.20
CA PRO A 512 29.30 -10.86 -27.77
C PRO A 512 29.15 -12.06 -26.82
N GLU A 513 29.40 -11.84 -25.53
CA GLU A 513 29.20 -12.83 -24.48
C GLU A 513 27.82 -12.58 -23.85
N PHE A 514 26.89 -13.49 -24.08
CA PHE A 514 25.54 -13.43 -23.50
C PHE A 514 25.13 -14.81 -23.03
N ASP A 515 24.79 -14.89 -21.76
CA ASP A 515 24.17 -16.04 -21.11
C ASP A 515 22.88 -15.54 -20.46
N PRO A 516 21.68 -16.00 -20.89
CA PRO A 516 20.42 -15.53 -20.32
C PRO A 516 20.26 -15.91 -18.84
N ALA A 517 21.01 -16.91 -18.36
CA ALA A 517 21.09 -17.29 -16.95
C ALA A 517 22.12 -16.47 -16.14
N GLY A 518 22.92 -15.63 -16.80
CA GLY A 518 23.87 -14.73 -16.16
C GLY A 518 23.21 -13.42 -15.71
N SER A 519 23.78 -12.79 -14.68
CA SER A 519 23.33 -11.50 -14.15
C SER A 519 23.98 -10.28 -14.81
N ASP A 520 24.82 -10.50 -15.82
CA ASP A 520 25.54 -9.41 -16.46
C ASP A 520 24.58 -8.42 -17.14
N GLN A 521 24.62 -7.17 -16.69
CA GLN A 521 23.71 -6.07 -17.09
C GLN A 521 22.27 -6.17 -16.58
N PHE A 522 22.00 -7.09 -15.66
CA PHE A 522 20.73 -7.21 -14.93
C PHE A 522 20.98 -6.94 -13.43
N VAL A 523 20.01 -6.34 -12.75
CA VAL A 523 20.12 -5.97 -11.33
C VAL A 523 19.35 -6.97 -10.49
N GLU A 524 20.05 -7.65 -9.57
CA GLU A 524 19.49 -8.69 -8.68
C GLU A 524 18.72 -9.79 -9.42
N GLY A 525 19.10 -10.05 -10.67
CA GLY A 525 18.44 -11.04 -11.48
C GLY A 525 19.17 -11.38 -12.75
N THR A 526 18.49 -12.06 -13.66
CA THR A 526 19.02 -12.53 -14.94
C THR A 526 18.15 -12.04 -16.10
N SER A 527 18.59 -12.29 -17.34
CA SER A 527 17.77 -12.02 -18.52
C SER A 527 16.49 -12.87 -18.54
N TRP A 528 16.52 -14.08 -17.97
CA TRP A 528 15.31 -14.88 -17.80
C TRP A 528 14.24 -14.16 -17.00
N GLN A 529 14.61 -13.43 -15.96
CA GLN A 529 13.66 -12.72 -15.08
C GLN A 529 13.20 -11.41 -15.71
N TYR A 530 14.14 -10.62 -16.21
CA TYR A 530 13.84 -9.29 -16.78
C TYR A 530 13.22 -9.31 -18.17
N THR A 531 13.16 -10.45 -18.88
CA THR A 531 12.59 -10.45 -20.23
C THR A 531 11.09 -10.12 -20.21
N GLY A 532 10.36 -10.53 -19.18
CA GLY A 532 8.95 -10.17 -18.95
C GLY A 532 8.70 -8.73 -18.50
N ALA A 533 9.74 -8.01 -18.05
CA ALA A 533 9.66 -6.67 -17.44
C ALA A 533 9.32 -5.52 -18.41
N VAL A 534 8.19 -5.68 -19.10
CA VAL A 534 7.54 -4.74 -19.99
C VAL A 534 6.04 -4.73 -19.65
N PRO A 535 5.65 -4.45 -18.39
CA PRO A 535 4.28 -4.63 -17.91
C PRO A 535 3.24 -3.79 -18.68
N HIS A 536 3.67 -2.67 -19.26
CA HIS A 536 2.83 -1.82 -20.10
C HIS A 536 2.61 -2.35 -21.52
N ASN A 537 3.39 -3.32 -21.99
CA ASN A 537 3.29 -3.82 -23.36
C ASN A 537 3.66 -5.30 -23.55
N ILE A 538 3.11 -6.18 -22.69
CA ILE A 538 3.31 -7.63 -22.76
C ILE A 538 2.87 -8.20 -24.12
N ARG A 539 1.79 -7.67 -24.71
CA ARG A 539 1.37 -8.11 -26.06
C ARG A 539 2.44 -7.82 -27.10
N GLY A 540 3.03 -6.63 -27.09
CA GLY A 540 4.10 -6.25 -28.01
C GLY A 540 5.36 -7.10 -27.82
N LEU A 541 5.67 -7.46 -26.57
CA LEU A 541 6.75 -8.39 -26.25
C LEU A 541 6.49 -9.80 -26.79
N ALA A 542 5.28 -10.32 -26.58
CA ALA A 542 4.87 -11.61 -27.14
C ALA A 542 4.98 -11.61 -28.67
N ASP A 543 4.49 -10.57 -29.34
CA ASP A 543 4.60 -10.42 -30.80
C ASP A 543 6.06 -10.33 -31.26
N ALA A 544 6.94 -9.64 -30.51
CA ALA A 544 8.38 -9.58 -30.79
C ALA A 544 9.07 -10.95 -30.66
N MET A 545 8.63 -11.78 -29.70
CA MET A 545 9.15 -13.14 -29.48
C MET A 545 8.65 -14.16 -30.52
N GLY A 546 7.65 -13.82 -31.32
CA GLY A 546 7.07 -14.70 -32.35
C GLY A 546 5.59 -15.03 -32.16
N GLY A 547 4.92 -14.36 -31.22
CA GLY A 547 3.50 -14.50 -30.89
C GLY A 547 3.26 -15.31 -29.61
N ASN A 548 1.98 -15.38 -29.21
CA ASN A 548 1.55 -15.97 -27.93
C ASN A 548 2.15 -17.36 -27.64
N SER A 549 2.26 -18.25 -28.63
CA SER A 549 2.78 -19.60 -28.41
C SER A 549 4.23 -19.61 -27.96
N GLU A 550 5.08 -18.75 -28.53
CA GLU A 550 6.49 -18.67 -28.12
C GLU A 550 6.63 -18.01 -26.76
N TYR A 551 5.81 -17.00 -26.49
CA TYR A 551 5.78 -16.37 -25.17
C TYR A 551 5.34 -17.34 -24.07
N VAL A 552 4.32 -18.16 -24.33
CA VAL A 552 3.91 -19.23 -23.42
C VAL A 552 5.04 -20.24 -23.17
N ASN A 553 5.84 -20.58 -24.19
CA ASN A 553 6.99 -21.48 -24.00
C ASN A 553 8.05 -20.85 -23.08
N TYR A 554 8.29 -19.54 -23.21
CA TYR A 554 9.14 -18.79 -22.30
C TYR A 554 8.59 -18.81 -20.88
N LEU A 555 7.31 -18.48 -20.69
CA LEU A 555 6.64 -18.51 -19.38
C LEU A 555 6.66 -19.91 -18.74
N ASP A 556 6.36 -20.96 -19.52
CA ASP A 556 6.40 -22.35 -19.04
C ASP A 556 7.81 -22.75 -18.58
N SER A 557 8.84 -22.18 -19.21
CA SER A 557 10.24 -22.43 -18.86
C SER A 557 10.66 -21.63 -17.63
N VAL A 558 10.41 -20.32 -17.62
CA VAL A 558 10.83 -19.44 -16.52
C VAL A 558 10.09 -19.74 -15.22
N LEU A 559 8.82 -20.18 -15.29
CA LEU A 559 8.00 -20.56 -14.14
C LEU A 559 8.00 -22.07 -13.87
N SER A 560 8.90 -22.84 -14.51
CA SER A 560 9.07 -24.26 -14.21
C SER A 560 9.68 -24.50 -12.82
N GLU A 561 10.48 -23.55 -12.36
CA GLU A 561 11.10 -23.47 -11.04
C GLU A 561 10.88 -22.05 -10.49
N PHE A 562 10.27 -21.96 -9.31
CA PHE A 562 10.03 -20.71 -8.60
C PHE A 562 10.37 -20.89 -7.11
N ASP A 563 11.59 -21.34 -6.83
CA ASP A 563 12.09 -21.29 -5.46
C ASP A 563 12.26 -19.83 -5.01
N GLY A 564 12.01 -19.58 -3.72
CA GLY A 564 12.34 -18.29 -3.14
C GLY A 564 13.85 -18.17 -2.94
N SER A 565 14.40 -16.99 -3.24
CA SER A 565 15.79 -16.56 -3.12
C SER A 565 16.81 -17.39 -3.92
N GLY A 566 17.27 -16.84 -5.05
CA GLY A 566 18.50 -17.23 -5.76
C GLY A 566 18.33 -18.19 -6.95
N GLY A 567 17.12 -18.30 -7.50
CA GLY A 567 16.80 -19.13 -8.67
C GLY A 567 17.38 -18.60 -9.98
N THR A 568 17.64 -19.50 -10.95
CA THR A 568 18.15 -19.14 -12.30
C THR A 568 17.04 -18.70 -13.27
N HIS A 569 15.82 -19.22 -13.06
CA HIS A 569 14.65 -18.95 -13.88
C HIS A 569 13.81 -17.84 -13.24
N ALA A 570 12.75 -18.13 -12.48
CA ALA A 570 12.03 -17.14 -11.67
C ALA A 570 12.46 -17.23 -10.20
N ASP A 571 12.58 -16.08 -9.54
CA ASP A 571 12.69 -15.96 -8.08
C ASP A 571 11.50 -15.16 -7.57
N LEU A 572 10.42 -15.86 -7.20
CA LEU A 572 9.18 -15.21 -6.72
C LEU A 572 9.26 -14.72 -5.26
N GLY A 573 10.46 -14.74 -4.68
CA GLY A 573 10.79 -13.98 -3.48
C GLY A 573 11.59 -12.71 -3.78
N ASN A 574 11.69 -12.29 -5.05
CA ASN A 574 12.42 -11.11 -5.51
C ASN A 574 11.63 -10.35 -6.60
N GLU A 575 11.73 -9.03 -6.59
CA GLU A 575 10.88 -8.08 -7.34
C GLU A 575 10.77 -8.33 -8.85
N PRO A 576 11.83 -8.63 -9.60
CA PRO A 576 11.75 -8.72 -11.06
C PRO A 576 10.92 -9.90 -11.56
N SER A 577 10.59 -10.87 -10.70
CA SER A 577 9.87 -12.07 -11.11
C SER A 577 8.39 -12.04 -10.75
N ILE A 578 7.95 -11.17 -9.83
CA ILE A 578 6.62 -11.28 -9.21
C ILE A 578 5.46 -10.99 -10.17
N GLU A 579 5.72 -10.31 -11.28
CA GLU A 579 4.76 -10.02 -12.36
C GLU A 579 4.57 -11.22 -13.32
N LEU A 580 5.63 -12.01 -13.57
CA LEU A 580 5.66 -13.09 -14.57
C LEU A 580 4.45 -14.06 -14.54
N PRO A 581 3.92 -14.50 -13.36
CA PRO A 581 2.77 -15.39 -13.33
C PRO A 581 1.50 -14.81 -13.98
N TRP A 582 1.32 -13.49 -13.96
CA TRP A 582 0.14 -12.79 -14.45
C TRP A 582 0.15 -12.63 -15.98
N GLU A 583 1.32 -12.73 -16.60
CA GLU A 583 1.48 -12.53 -18.03
C GLU A 583 0.80 -13.60 -18.90
N TYR A 584 0.45 -14.79 -18.36
CA TYR A 584 -0.37 -15.76 -19.11
C TYR A 584 -1.75 -15.21 -19.48
N ASP A 585 -2.30 -14.27 -18.69
CA ASP A 585 -3.57 -13.59 -18.97
C ASP A 585 -3.50 -12.79 -20.28
N TYR A 586 -2.34 -12.24 -20.61
CA TYR A 586 -2.10 -11.44 -21.83
C TYR A 586 -1.96 -12.29 -23.09
N VAL A 587 -1.66 -13.58 -22.94
CA VAL A 587 -1.43 -14.52 -24.06
C VAL A 587 -2.48 -15.61 -24.17
N GLY A 588 -3.61 -15.45 -23.49
CA GLY A 588 -4.81 -16.28 -23.64
C GLY A 588 -4.75 -17.62 -22.92
N GLN A 589 -3.94 -17.73 -21.85
CA GLN A 589 -3.88 -18.92 -21.00
C GLN A 589 -4.12 -18.63 -19.50
N PRO A 590 -5.20 -17.92 -19.14
CA PRO A 590 -5.43 -17.45 -17.75
C PRO A 590 -5.50 -18.56 -16.70
N TRP A 591 -5.89 -19.79 -17.10
CA TRP A 591 -5.87 -20.94 -16.18
C TRP A 591 -4.46 -21.28 -15.66
N LYS A 592 -3.40 -20.89 -16.37
CA LYS A 592 -2.01 -21.05 -15.91
C LYS A 592 -1.63 -20.00 -14.87
N THR A 593 -2.06 -18.74 -15.04
CA THR A 593 -1.94 -17.71 -13.98
C THR A 593 -2.59 -18.20 -12.70
N GLN A 594 -3.84 -18.65 -12.79
CA GLN A 594 -4.60 -19.19 -11.65
C GLN A 594 -3.88 -20.35 -10.94
N GLU A 595 -3.27 -21.26 -11.70
CA GLU A 595 -2.53 -22.39 -11.15
C GLU A 595 -1.22 -21.96 -10.48
N ILE A 596 -0.40 -21.15 -11.15
CA ILE A 596 0.92 -20.74 -10.65
C ILE A 596 0.77 -19.83 -9.44
N VAL A 597 -0.09 -18.81 -9.49
CA VAL A 597 -0.32 -17.90 -8.35
C VAL A 597 -0.74 -18.68 -7.10
N ARG A 598 -1.63 -19.66 -7.22
CA ARG A 598 -2.02 -20.50 -6.08
C ARG A 598 -0.86 -21.31 -5.53
N LYS A 599 -0.03 -21.93 -6.39
CA LYS A 599 1.15 -22.69 -5.96
C LYS A 599 2.17 -21.80 -5.23
N VAL A 600 2.31 -20.55 -5.66
CA VAL A 600 3.23 -19.58 -5.09
C VAL A 600 2.76 -19.16 -3.70
N GLN A 601 1.49 -18.80 -3.55
CA GLN A 601 0.88 -18.51 -2.24
C GLN A 601 1.05 -19.68 -1.26
N ASP A 602 0.74 -20.91 -1.68
CA ASP A 602 0.83 -22.10 -0.82
C ASP A 602 2.28 -22.43 -0.41
N ARG A 603 3.26 -22.06 -1.23
CA ARG A 603 4.68 -22.44 -1.03
C ARG A 603 5.46 -21.38 -0.26
N LEU A 604 5.28 -20.09 -0.58
CA LEU A 604 6.14 -19.02 -0.08
C LEU A 604 5.56 -18.26 1.12
N TRP A 605 4.25 -18.39 1.39
CA TRP A 605 3.57 -17.71 2.50
C TRP A 605 2.97 -18.68 3.55
N PRO A 606 3.80 -19.51 4.21
CA PRO A 606 3.30 -20.35 5.30
C PRO A 606 2.98 -19.51 6.55
N ASN A 607 1.95 -19.92 7.29
CA ASN A 607 1.65 -19.38 8.62
C ASN A 607 2.60 -19.96 9.69
N ASP A 608 3.91 -19.72 9.55
CA ASP A 608 4.94 -20.22 10.45
C ASP A 608 6.10 -19.21 10.52
N PRO A 609 6.28 -18.50 11.66
CA PRO A 609 7.36 -17.52 11.84
C PRO A 609 8.76 -18.05 11.55
N ALA A 610 9.00 -19.37 11.65
CA ALA A 610 10.29 -19.99 11.40
C ALA A 610 10.51 -20.43 9.94
N LYS A 611 9.50 -20.28 9.07
CA LYS A 611 9.52 -20.80 7.70
C LYS A 611 9.11 -19.76 6.67
N TRP A 612 9.34 -18.48 6.92
CA TRP A 612 9.11 -17.43 5.92
C TRP A 612 9.77 -17.85 4.60
N GLY A 613 8.99 -17.80 3.52
CA GLY A 613 9.33 -18.46 2.26
C GLY A 613 9.63 -17.49 1.11
N VAL A 614 9.34 -16.20 1.27
CA VAL A 614 9.89 -15.15 0.39
C VAL A 614 11.22 -14.63 0.96
N GLY A 615 11.96 -13.88 0.15
CA GLY A 615 13.16 -13.19 0.59
C GLY A 615 12.82 -12.05 1.55
N ASN A 616 13.48 -10.92 1.36
CA ASN A 616 13.12 -9.67 2.01
C ASN A 616 11.62 -9.36 1.77
N ASP A 617 10.97 -8.66 2.71
CA ASP A 617 9.60 -8.17 2.50
C ASP A 617 9.55 -6.83 1.74
N ASP A 618 10.72 -6.18 1.61
CA ASP A 618 11.00 -4.95 0.84
C ASP A 618 9.95 -3.86 1.09
N LEU A 619 9.88 -3.48 2.37
CA LEU A 619 8.98 -2.46 2.93
C LEU A 619 7.49 -2.78 2.80
N GLY A 620 7.16 -4.00 2.37
CA GLY A 620 5.79 -4.47 2.20
C GLY A 620 5.42 -4.84 0.76
N THR A 621 6.36 -4.75 -0.19
CA THR A 621 6.16 -5.10 -1.61
C THR A 621 5.73 -6.56 -1.79
N MET A 622 6.45 -7.49 -1.16
CA MET A 622 6.12 -8.92 -1.23
C MET A 622 4.79 -9.20 -0.53
N SER A 623 4.58 -8.61 0.66
CA SER A 623 3.31 -8.71 1.37
C SER A 623 2.13 -8.15 0.56
N ALA A 624 2.30 -7.04 -0.18
CA ALA A 624 1.25 -6.46 -1.01
C ALA A 624 0.91 -7.38 -2.19
N TRP A 625 1.91 -8.04 -2.78
CA TRP A 625 1.68 -9.08 -3.79
C TRP A 625 0.78 -10.20 -3.27
N TYR A 626 1.00 -10.66 -2.03
CA TYR A 626 0.14 -11.68 -1.41
C TYR A 626 -1.29 -11.17 -1.22
N VAL A 627 -1.46 -9.93 -0.76
CA VAL A 627 -2.79 -9.33 -0.57
C VAL A 627 -3.56 -9.25 -1.88
N TRP A 628 -2.97 -8.68 -2.94
CA TRP A 628 -3.58 -8.62 -4.28
C TRP A 628 -3.96 -10.01 -4.80
N SER A 629 -2.99 -10.93 -4.80
CA SER A 629 -3.21 -12.29 -5.30
C SER A 629 -4.27 -13.06 -4.49
N ALA A 630 -4.40 -12.80 -3.18
CA ALA A 630 -5.40 -13.42 -2.33
C ALA A 630 -6.81 -12.88 -2.59
N MET A 631 -6.94 -11.59 -2.95
CA MET A 631 -8.19 -10.99 -3.43
C MET A 631 -8.57 -11.49 -4.83
N GLY A 632 -7.60 -12.00 -5.59
CA GLY A 632 -7.81 -12.71 -6.85
C GLY A 632 -7.45 -11.92 -8.10
N PHE A 633 -6.68 -10.83 -7.97
CA PHE A 633 -6.27 -9.99 -9.10
C PHE A 633 -4.97 -9.24 -8.81
N TYR A 634 -4.37 -8.60 -9.80
CA TYR A 634 -3.06 -7.95 -9.68
C TYR A 634 -2.92 -6.66 -10.50
N PRO A 635 -2.34 -5.58 -9.95
CA PRO A 635 -2.10 -4.34 -10.68
C PRO A 635 -0.83 -4.43 -11.54
N GLU A 636 -0.89 -5.15 -12.65
CA GLU A 636 0.26 -5.45 -13.50
C GLU A 636 0.98 -4.20 -14.04
N THR A 637 0.22 -3.18 -14.46
CA THR A 637 0.77 -2.04 -15.20
C THR A 637 0.80 -0.76 -14.35
N PRO A 638 1.99 -0.29 -13.91
CA PRO A 638 2.12 0.94 -13.13
C PRO A 638 1.52 2.18 -13.82
N GLY A 639 0.89 3.04 -13.03
CA GLY A 639 0.20 4.25 -13.45
C GLY A 639 -1.20 4.02 -14.03
N THR A 640 -1.68 2.78 -14.08
CA THR A 640 -3.06 2.44 -14.45
C THR A 640 -3.72 1.60 -13.38
N SER A 641 -5.05 1.62 -13.32
CA SER A 641 -5.82 0.86 -12.32
C SER A 641 -6.53 -0.36 -12.91
N ASP A 642 -6.14 -0.80 -14.11
CA ASP A 642 -6.56 -2.07 -14.67
C ASP A 642 -5.96 -3.22 -13.85
N LEU A 643 -6.71 -4.29 -13.64
CA LEU A 643 -6.29 -5.41 -12.80
C LEU A 643 -6.31 -6.72 -13.59
N ALA A 644 -5.17 -7.41 -13.73
CA ALA A 644 -5.13 -8.77 -14.26
C ALA A 644 -5.91 -9.72 -13.32
N LEU A 645 -6.72 -10.61 -13.87
CA LEU A 645 -7.69 -11.41 -13.11
C LEU A 645 -7.20 -12.85 -12.91
N GLY A 646 -6.85 -13.17 -11.66
CA GLY A 646 -6.49 -14.51 -11.21
C GLY A 646 -7.68 -15.24 -10.57
N SER A 647 -7.51 -15.66 -9.31
CA SER A 647 -8.54 -16.39 -8.57
C SER A 647 -8.45 -16.18 -7.06
N PRO A 648 -9.55 -15.77 -6.40
CA PRO A 648 -9.53 -15.41 -4.97
C PRO A 648 -9.27 -16.62 -4.06
N LEU A 649 -8.63 -16.37 -2.91
CA LEU A 649 -8.50 -17.35 -1.83
C LEU A 649 -9.78 -17.45 -0.98
N PHE A 650 -10.51 -16.35 -0.89
CA PHE A 650 -11.65 -16.17 0.01
C PHE A 650 -12.96 -16.30 -0.76
N THR A 651 -14.01 -16.77 -0.08
CA THR A 651 -15.32 -16.93 -0.70
C THR A 651 -16.04 -15.61 -0.93
N HIS A 652 -15.64 -14.58 -0.18
CA HIS A 652 -16.10 -13.21 -0.35
C HIS A 652 -15.00 -12.25 0.10
N VAL A 653 -14.75 -11.21 -0.69
CA VAL A 653 -13.87 -10.09 -0.38
C VAL A 653 -14.65 -8.80 -0.63
N ASP A 654 -14.65 -7.90 0.34
CA ASP A 654 -15.26 -6.57 0.23
C ASP A 654 -14.23 -5.50 0.59
N VAL A 655 -13.83 -4.70 -0.40
CA VAL A 655 -12.91 -3.57 -0.23
C VAL A 655 -13.72 -2.27 -0.18
N THR A 656 -13.65 -1.57 0.95
CA THR A 656 -14.21 -0.22 1.11
C THR A 656 -13.24 0.83 0.60
N LEU A 657 -13.58 1.47 -0.53
CA LEU A 657 -12.79 2.51 -1.18
C LEU A 657 -12.87 3.85 -0.41
N GLY A 658 -11.91 4.74 -0.67
CA GLY A 658 -11.88 6.10 -0.06
C GLY A 658 -13.14 6.94 -0.30
N ASN A 659 -13.85 6.70 -1.40
CA ASN A 659 -15.12 7.36 -1.70
C ASN A 659 -16.35 6.67 -1.07
N GLY A 660 -16.14 5.64 -0.25
CA GLY A 660 -17.19 4.85 0.40
C GLY A 660 -17.90 3.85 -0.51
N ARG A 661 -17.45 3.68 -1.77
CA ARG A 661 -17.91 2.60 -2.65
C ARG A 661 -17.18 1.29 -2.31
N HIS A 662 -17.70 0.20 -2.86
CA HIS A 662 -17.22 -1.15 -2.54
C HIS A 662 -16.74 -1.86 -3.80
N MET A 663 -15.55 -2.46 -3.75
CA MET A 663 -15.13 -3.51 -4.69
C MET A 663 -15.42 -4.85 -4.06
N VAL A 664 -16.35 -5.60 -4.63
CA VAL A 664 -16.81 -6.88 -4.09
C VAL A 664 -16.38 -8.00 -5.03
N VAL A 665 -15.78 -9.06 -4.47
CA VAL A 665 -15.51 -10.33 -5.15
C VAL A 665 -16.29 -11.43 -4.43
N ASP A 666 -17.21 -12.06 -5.13
CA ASP A 666 -18.02 -13.17 -4.66
C ASP A 666 -17.61 -14.46 -5.37
N ALA A 667 -17.09 -15.43 -4.61
CA ALA A 667 -16.60 -16.70 -5.15
C ALA A 667 -16.95 -17.86 -4.19
N PRO A 668 -18.22 -18.28 -4.08
CA PRO A 668 -18.67 -19.20 -3.04
C PRO A 668 -18.00 -20.59 -3.07
N GLN A 669 -17.36 -20.95 -4.18
CA GLN A 669 -16.59 -22.19 -4.39
C GLN A 669 -15.09 -22.04 -4.05
N ALA A 670 -14.62 -20.86 -3.65
CA ALA A 670 -13.21 -20.61 -3.34
C ALA A 670 -12.68 -21.59 -2.30
N ALA A 671 -11.65 -22.33 -2.69
CA ALA A 671 -10.96 -23.31 -1.89
C ALA A 671 -9.54 -23.50 -2.42
N GLY A 672 -8.62 -23.98 -1.57
CA GLY A 672 -7.21 -24.19 -1.96
C GLY A 672 -7.04 -25.11 -3.18
N ASN A 673 -7.94 -26.08 -3.39
CA ASN A 673 -7.91 -26.99 -4.54
C ASN A 673 -8.84 -26.60 -5.70
N ALA A 674 -9.47 -25.42 -5.66
CA ALA A 674 -10.38 -24.91 -6.69
C ALA A 674 -9.91 -23.55 -7.24
N PRO A 675 -8.69 -23.44 -7.81
CA PRO A 675 -8.19 -22.15 -8.30
C PRO A 675 -8.82 -21.72 -9.64
N TYR A 676 -9.53 -22.60 -10.35
CA TYR A 676 -9.83 -22.34 -11.76
C TYR A 676 -11.16 -21.63 -11.97
N VAL A 677 -11.13 -20.45 -12.58
CA VAL A 677 -12.35 -19.73 -12.98
C VAL A 677 -13.07 -20.47 -14.10
N GLN A 678 -14.35 -20.76 -13.90
CA GLN A 678 -15.21 -21.43 -14.87
C GLN A 678 -16.07 -20.44 -15.65
N SER A 679 -16.56 -19.41 -14.95
CA SER A 679 -17.31 -18.28 -15.52
C SER A 679 -17.27 -17.10 -14.56
N ALA A 680 -17.57 -15.89 -15.05
CA ALA A 680 -17.63 -14.69 -14.26
C ALA A 680 -18.80 -13.78 -14.69
N THR A 681 -19.31 -12.99 -13.75
CA THR A 681 -20.16 -11.81 -14.06
C THR A 681 -19.61 -10.57 -13.38
N LEU A 682 -19.61 -9.45 -14.09
CA LEU A 682 -19.27 -8.14 -13.54
C LEU A 682 -20.53 -7.28 -13.51
N ASN A 683 -20.93 -6.85 -12.31
CA ASN A 683 -22.16 -6.12 -12.05
C ASN A 683 -23.41 -6.84 -12.63
N GLY A 684 -23.41 -8.18 -12.55
CA GLY A 684 -24.47 -9.06 -13.06
C GLY A 684 -24.49 -9.27 -14.58
N ALA A 685 -23.54 -8.71 -15.34
CA ALA A 685 -23.38 -8.97 -16.76
C ALA A 685 -22.28 -10.01 -17.00
N ASP A 686 -22.47 -10.89 -18.00
CA ASP A 686 -21.46 -11.90 -18.39
C ASP A 686 -20.10 -11.24 -18.63
N TRP A 687 -19.07 -11.75 -17.93
CA TRP A 687 -17.70 -11.27 -18.03
C TRP A 687 -16.79 -12.42 -18.46
N ASN A 688 -16.16 -12.27 -19.62
CA ASN A 688 -15.26 -13.27 -20.19
C ASN A 688 -13.93 -12.61 -20.59
N ASN A 689 -13.39 -11.79 -19.70
CA ASN A 689 -12.09 -11.15 -19.83
C ASN A 689 -11.19 -11.58 -18.67
N ALA A 690 -9.90 -11.72 -18.91
CA ALA A 690 -8.87 -12.05 -17.93
C ALA A 690 -8.36 -10.81 -17.18
N TYR A 691 -9.19 -9.76 -17.09
CA TYR A 691 -8.88 -8.53 -16.37
C TYR A 691 -10.16 -7.87 -15.86
N LEU A 692 -10.01 -6.93 -14.95
CA LEU A 692 -11.04 -5.99 -14.51
C LEU A 692 -10.70 -4.59 -15.03
N PRO A 693 -11.70 -3.83 -15.50
CA PRO A 693 -11.49 -2.50 -16.02
C PRO A 693 -11.01 -1.52 -14.93
N ALA A 694 -10.24 -0.50 -15.34
CA ALA A 694 -9.73 0.55 -14.46
C ALA A 694 -10.77 1.20 -13.53
N ASP A 695 -12.03 1.31 -13.95
CA ASP A 695 -13.11 1.89 -13.13
C ASP A 695 -13.53 1.00 -11.96
N PHE A 696 -13.19 -0.29 -11.95
CA PHE A 696 -13.50 -1.17 -10.82
C PHE A 696 -12.76 -0.73 -9.55
N ALA A 697 -11.46 -0.41 -9.67
CA ALA A 697 -10.61 0.00 -8.55
C ALA A 697 -10.95 1.39 -7.96
N THR A 698 -11.69 2.22 -8.69
CA THR A 698 -12.01 3.60 -8.27
C THR A 698 -13.51 3.85 -8.09
N GLY A 699 -14.32 3.18 -8.92
CA GLY A 699 -15.78 3.27 -8.97
C GLY A 699 -16.50 2.13 -8.26
N GLY A 700 -15.79 1.07 -7.86
CA GLY A 700 -16.36 -0.12 -7.22
C GLY A 700 -17.17 -1.00 -8.18
N GLY A 701 -17.81 -2.01 -7.62
CA GLY A 701 -18.64 -2.96 -8.36
C GLY A 701 -18.65 -4.34 -7.69
N THR A 702 -19.32 -5.30 -8.32
CA THR A 702 -19.36 -6.70 -7.86
C THR A 702 -18.90 -7.62 -8.98
N LEU A 703 -17.89 -8.44 -8.68
CA LEU A 703 -17.40 -9.53 -9.51
C LEU A 703 -17.86 -10.86 -8.89
N ASP A 704 -18.73 -11.58 -9.57
CA ASP A 704 -19.09 -12.94 -9.18
C ASP A 704 -18.28 -13.94 -10.00
N LEU A 705 -17.66 -14.92 -9.34
CA LEU A 705 -16.84 -15.96 -9.94
C LEU A 705 -17.40 -17.36 -9.60
N ASP A 706 -17.57 -18.20 -10.62
CA ASP A 706 -17.76 -19.64 -10.43
C ASP A 706 -16.40 -20.33 -10.53
N LEU A 707 -15.94 -20.94 -9.44
CA LEU A 707 -14.64 -21.62 -9.38
C LEU A 707 -14.77 -23.14 -9.42
N GLY A 708 -13.76 -23.81 -9.97
CA GLY A 708 -13.71 -25.26 -10.16
C GLY A 708 -12.34 -25.86 -9.85
N THR A 709 -12.32 -27.18 -9.67
CA THR A 709 -11.11 -27.97 -9.37
C THR A 709 -10.32 -28.40 -10.61
N SER A 710 -10.76 -27.99 -11.79
CA SER A 710 -10.11 -28.35 -13.06
C SER A 710 -10.10 -27.13 -13.98
N ALA A 711 -9.00 -26.96 -14.71
CA ALA A 711 -8.81 -25.84 -15.61
C ALA A 711 -9.95 -25.78 -16.65
N ASN A 712 -10.54 -24.59 -16.80
CA ASN A 712 -11.35 -24.27 -17.96
C ASN A 712 -10.46 -23.61 -19.01
N THR A 713 -10.03 -24.39 -20.00
CA THR A 713 -9.15 -23.89 -21.07
C THR A 713 -9.87 -23.11 -22.15
N ASP A 714 -11.18 -22.84 -21.99
CA ASP A 714 -12.00 -22.06 -22.92
C ASP A 714 -12.38 -20.67 -22.36
N TRP A 715 -12.25 -20.44 -21.05
CA TRP A 715 -12.59 -19.16 -20.41
C TRP A 715 -11.52 -18.09 -20.65
N ALA A 716 -11.95 -16.88 -21.02
CA ALA A 716 -11.12 -15.69 -21.26
C ALA A 716 -9.87 -15.89 -22.17
N THR A 717 -9.98 -16.74 -23.20
CA THR A 717 -8.85 -17.12 -24.07
C THR A 717 -8.74 -16.34 -25.37
N ALA A 718 -9.78 -15.62 -25.75
CA ALA A 718 -9.76 -14.85 -26.99
C ALA A 718 -8.83 -13.63 -26.85
N ALA A 719 -8.16 -13.23 -27.93
CA ALA A 719 -7.24 -12.09 -27.90
C ALA A 719 -7.88 -10.77 -27.39
N SER A 720 -9.19 -10.59 -27.56
CA SER A 720 -9.95 -9.44 -27.02
C SER A 720 -10.25 -9.52 -25.52
N SER A 721 -9.98 -10.67 -24.91
CA SER A 721 -10.21 -10.96 -23.49
C SER A 721 -8.96 -10.70 -22.65
N ALA A 722 -7.82 -10.50 -23.29
CA ALA A 722 -6.55 -10.18 -22.64
C ALA A 722 -6.61 -8.79 -21.99
N PRO A 723 -5.86 -8.56 -20.90
CA PRO A 723 -5.68 -7.21 -20.37
C PRO A 723 -5.05 -6.27 -21.42
N PRO A 724 -5.22 -4.95 -21.27
CA PRO A 724 -4.72 -3.97 -22.24
C PRO A 724 -3.18 -3.95 -22.30
N SER A 725 -2.64 -3.74 -23.50
CA SER A 725 -1.22 -3.45 -23.74
C SER A 725 -1.08 -2.18 -24.59
N TYR A 726 -0.06 -1.40 -24.30
CA TYR A 726 0.09 -0.02 -24.76
C TYR A 726 1.34 0.14 -25.64
N GLU A 727 1.14 0.23 -26.95
CA GLU A 727 2.21 0.24 -27.97
C GLU A 727 2.82 1.63 -28.26
N GLY A 728 2.34 2.69 -27.58
CA GLY A 728 2.63 4.09 -27.96
C GLY A 728 1.74 4.57 -29.11
N ASP A 729 2.31 5.33 -30.05
CA ASP A 729 1.60 5.86 -31.22
C ASP A 729 1.03 4.73 -32.10
N GLY A 730 -0.30 4.75 -32.27
CA GLY A 730 -1.03 3.77 -33.10
C GLY A 730 -1.58 2.55 -32.34
N GLY A 731 -1.31 2.43 -31.03
CA GLY A 731 -1.88 1.41 -30.15
C GLY A 731 -3.04 1.89 -29.26
N ALA A 732 -3.48 1.02 -28.35
CA ALA A 732 -4.33 1.46 -27.24
C ALA A 732 -3.58 2.53 -26.43
N LYS A 733 -4.28 3.62 -26.08
CA LYS A 733 -3.75 4.63 -25.17
C LYS A 733 -4.05 4.21 -23.74
N PRO A 734 -3.20 4.57 -22.75
CA PRO A 734 -3.57 4.47 -21.35
C PRO A 734 -4.97 5.05 -21.15
N PRO A 735 -5.82 4.42 -20.32
CA PRO A 735 -7.14 4.96 -20.04
C PRO A 735 -7.00 6.44 -19.67
N GLY A 736 -7.85 7.27 -20.28
CA GLY A 736 -8.01 8.65 -19.85
C GLY A 736 -8.56 8.70 -18.40
N PRO A 737 -8.80 9.90 -17.84
CA PRO A 737 -9.34 9.99 -16.48
C PRO A 737 -10.54 9.05 -16.31
N PRO A 738 -10.73 8.43 -15.13
CA PRO A 738 -12.01 7.82 -14.79
C PRO A 738 -13.06 8.85 -15.14
N VAL A 739 -13.96 8.54 -16.07
CA VAL A 739 -14.96 9.52 -16.50
C VAL A 739 -15.85 9.70 -15.29
N ALA A 740 -15.61 10.79 -14.55
CA ALA A 740 -16.41 11.17 -13.41
C ALA A 740 -17.88 11.04 -13.82
N PRO A 741 -18.69 10.22 -13.12
CA PRO A 741 -20.04 9.91 -13.55
C PRO A 741 -20.79 11.19 -13.86
N SER A 742 -21.28 11.29 -15.09
CA SER A 742 -21.83 12.53 -15.62
C SER A 742 -23.25 12.30 -16.13
N GLY A 743 -24.21 12.92 -15.47
CA GLY A 743 -25.62 12.73 -15.77
C GLY A 743 -26.52 13.46 -14.79
N ALA A 744 -27.80 13.09 -14.80
CA ALA A 744 -28.79 13.71 -13.95
C ALA A 744 -28.60 13.32 -12.47
N VAL A 745 -28.49 14.32 -11.60
CA VAL A 745 -28.68 14.15 -10.15
C VAL A 745 -30.16 14.30 -9.85
N LYS A 746 -30.82 13.18 -9.50
CA LYS A 746 -32.28 13.10 -9.35
C LYS A 746 -32.70 13.29 -7.90
N SER A 747 -33.68 14.14 -7.66
CA SER A 747 -34.34 14.30 -6.37
C SER A 747 -35.41 13.23 -6.18
N ALA A 748 -35.57 12.72 -4.96
CA ALA A 748 -36.74 11.94 -4.58
C ALA A 748 -38.03 12.79 -4.49
N VAL A 749 -37.94 14.12 -4.62
CA VAL A 749 -39.08 15.03 -4.73
C VAL A 749 -39.47 15.22 -6.19
N GLY A 750 -40.64 14.70 -6.55
CA GLY A 750 -41.31 14.97 -7.83
C GLY A 750 -40.61 14.41 -9.07
N ASP A 751 -39.67 13.46 -8.91
CA ASP A 751 -38.84 12.89 -9.97
C ASP A 751 -38.12 13.96 -10.81
N LYS A 752 -37.63 14.99 -10.13
CA LYS A 752 -36.95 16.16 -10.73
C LYS A 752 -35.44 16.07 -10.61
N CYS A 753 -34.74 16.94 -11.32
CA CYS A 753 -33.30 16.98 -11.41
C CYS A 753 -32.73 18.28 -10.84
N LEU A 754 -31.50 18.20 -10.32
CA LEU A 754 -30.65 19.36 -10.10
C LEU A 754 -30.33 20.01 -11.45
N ASP A 755 -30.48 21.33 -11.53
CA ASP A 755 -30.45 22.09 -12.78
C ASP A 755 -29.72 23.43 -12.59
N ASP A 756 -28.83 23.78 -13.51
CA ASP A 756 -28.28 25.15 -13.65
C ASP A 756 -29.29 26.04 -14.38
N ASP A 757 -29.78 27.10 -13.74
CA ASP A 757 -30.86 27.88 -14.34
C ASP A 757 -30.50 28.46 -15.70
N SER A 758 -31.33 28.13 -16.69
CA SER A 758 -31.13 28.54 -18.08
C SER A 758 -29.77 28.13 -18.69
N GLY A 759 -29.00 27.26 -18.05
CA GLY A 759 -27.68 26.82 -18.51
C GLY A 759 -26.67 27.97 -18.68
N SER A 760 -26.68 28.96 -17.80
CA SER A 760 -25.96 30.23 -17.98
C SER A 760 -24.45 30.13 -17.77
N ALA A 761 -23.95 29.14 -17.02
CA ALA A 761 -22.53 29.04 -16.62
C ALA A 761 -21.95 30.37 -16.08
N ALA A 762 -22.75 31.20 -15.41
CA ALA A 762 -22.30 32.44 -14.79
C ALA A 762 -22.10 32.22 -13.29
N ASN A 763 -21.09 32.85 -12.70
CA ASN A 763 -20.91 32.81 -11.25
C ASN A 763 -22.11 33.45 -10.55
N GLY A 764 -22.62 32.77 -9.53
CA GLY A 764 -23.82 33.15 -8.79
C GLY A 764 -25.13 32.76 -9.48
N ASN A 765 -25.08 31.95 -10.54
CA ASN A 765 -26.30 31.41 -11.13
C ASN A 765 -26.96 30.41 -10.18
N LYS A 766 -28.29 30.40 -10.11
CA LYS A 766 -28.99 29.53 -9.16
C LYS A 766 -28.91 28.07 -9.59
N ILE A 767 -28.65 27.20 -8.62
CA ILE A 767 -28.90 25.77 -8.76
C ILE A 767 -30.32 25.51 -8.29
N GLN A 768 -31.14 24.91 -9.15
CA GLN A 768 -32.58 24.76 -8.94
C GLN A 768 -33.05 23.33 -9.14
N LEU A 769 -34.26 23.07 -8.66
CA LEU A 769 -35.03 21.90 -9.00
C LEU A 769 -35.79 22.13 -10.31
N TRP A 770 -35.64 21.22 -11.28
CA TRP A 770 -36.32 21.32 -12.57
C TRP A 770 -36.73 19.95 -13.11
N THR A 771 -37.76 19.91 -13.95
CA THR A 771 -38.17 18.70 -14.67
C THR A 771 -36.99 18.13 -15.47
N CYS A 772 -36.66 16.85 -15.24
CA CYS A 772 -35.55 16.19 -15.93
C CYS A 772 -35.73 16.24 -17.45
N ASN A 773 -34.73 16.73 -18.18
CA ASN A 773 -34.82 17.03 -19.62
C ASN A 773 -33.52 16.73 -20.41
N ASP A 774 -32.53 16.09 -19.78
CA ASP A 774 -31.24 15.69 -20.37
C ASP A 774 -30.41 16.86 -20.97
N SER A 775 -30.74 18.11 -20.64
CA SER A 775 -29.97 19.27 -21.08
C SER A 775 -28.59 19.31 -20.41
N THR A 776 -27.69 20.10 -21.00
CA THR A 776 -26.36 20.33 -20.41
C THR A 776 -26.41 21.02 -19.05
N ALA A 777 -27.52 21.68 -18.72
CA ALA A 777 -27.77 22.28 -17.39
C ALA A 777 -28.04 21.24 -16.30
N GLN A 778 -28.40 20.01 -16.67
CA GLN A 778 -28.67 18.90 -15.74
C GLN A 778 -27.62 17.79 -15.83
N ARG A 779 -26.58 18.00 -16.65
CA ARG A 779 -25.44 17.10 -16.74
C ARG A 779 -24.46 17.47 -15.64
N VAL A 780 -24.63 16.83 -14.49
CA VAL A 780 -23.77 17.00 -13.32
C VAL A 780 -22.67 15.96 -13.39
N THR A 781 -21.43 16.41 -13.40
CA THR A 781 -20.25 15.57 -13.23
C THR A 781 -19.98 15.44 -11.73
N VAL A 782 -19.99 14.22 -11.20
CA VAL A 782 -19.61 13.92 -9.82
C VAL A 782 -18.10 13.74 -9.80
N ALA A 783 -17.37 14.82 -9.57
CA ALA A 783 -15.92 14.79 -9.60
C ALA A 783 -15.37 13.99 -8.40
N VAL A 784 -14.23 13.33 -8.64
CA VAL A 784 -13.54 12.52 -7.65
C VAL A 784 -13.13 13.31 -6.40
N ASP A 785 -12.95 14.63 -6.54
CA ASP A 785 -12.60 15.54 -5.47
C ASP A 785 -13.80 15.90 -4.56
N GLY A 786 -14.97 15.29 -4.77
CA GLY A 786 -16.20 15.54 -4.04
C GLY A 786 -16.99 16.76 -4.53
N SER A 787 -16.57 17.44 -5.60
CA SER A 787 -17.36 18.53 -6.19
C SER A 787 -18.45 17.98 -7.13
N LEU A 788 -19.61 18.64 -7.13
CA LEU A 788 -20.62 18.46 -8.16
C LEU A 788 -20.43 19.56 -9.19
N GLN A 789 -20.19 19.19 -10.45
CA GLN A 789 -19.84 20.16 -11.49
C GLN A 789 -20.88 20.22 -12.60
N VAL A 790 -21.30 21.43 -12.95
CA VAL A 790 -22.23 21.71 -14.06
C VAL A 790 -21.59 22.78 -14.95
N LEU A 791 -21.52 22.51 -16.26
CA LEU A 791 -20.94 23.42 -17.25
C LEU A 791 -19.51 23.92 -16.90
N GLY A 792 -18.69 23.06 -16.28
CA GLY A 792 -17.30 23.38 -15.90
C GLY A 792 -17.17 24.26 -14.65
N LYS A 793 -18.24 24.39 -13.87
CA LYS A 793 -18.30 25.13 -12.60
C LYS A 793 -18.81 24.24 -11.49
N CYS A 794 -18.54 24.62 -10.25
CA CYS A 794 -18.86 23.86 -9.06
C CYS A 794 -20.17 24.34 -8.43
N VAL A 795 -20.98 23.38 -7.99
CA VAL A 795 -22.16 23.61 -7.14
C VAL A 795 -21.68 23.98 -5.75
N GLU A 796 -22.02 25.18 -5.31
CA GLU A 796 -21.48 25.85 -4.13
C GLU A 796 -22.60 26.34 -3.21
N ILE A 797 -22.38 26.32 -1.89
CA ILE A 797 -23.21 27.08 -0.94
C ILE A 797 -22.79 28.55 -0.90
N THR A 798 -23.75 29.45 -1.09
CA THR A 798 -23.54 30.91 -1.22
C THR A 798 -22.73 31.54 -0.08
N GLY A 799 -22.00 32.62 -0.41
CA GLY A 799 -21.39 33.53 0.57
C GLY A 799 -20.13 32.98 1.25
N ASN A 800 -19.30 32.20 0.55
CA ASN A 800 -18.12 31.49 1.09
C ASN A 800 -18.46 30.50 2.21
N GLY A 801 -19.65 29.88 2.14
CA GLY A 801 -20.07 28.80 3.03
C GLY A 801 -20.81 29.21 4.29
N GLY A 802 -21.89 29.97 4.11
CA GLY A 802 -22.85 30.24 5.18
C GLY A 802 -23.44 28.95 5.75
N ALA A 803 -23.26 28.69 7.06
CA ALA A 803 -23.70 27.47 7.72
C ALA A 803 -25.14 27.54 8.29
N ALA A 804 -25.98 28.48 7.84
CA ALA A 804 -27.35 28.58 8.31
C ALA A 804 -28.30 27.68 7.49
N ASN A 805 -29.35 27.18 8.12
CA ASN A 805 -30.48 26.59 7.41
C ASN A 805 -31.09 27.64 6.45
N GLY A 806 -31.32 27.24 5.21
CA GLY A 806 -31.81 28.12 4.14
C GLY A 806 -30.71 28.90 3.41
N THR A 807 -29.42 28.62 3.65
CA THR A 807 -28.36 29.12 2.77
C THR A 807 -28.56 28.53 1.37
N LEU A 808 -28.65 29.39 0.37
CA LEU A 808 -28.92 28.99 -1.02
C LEU A 808 -27.70 28.35 -1.67
N VAL A 809 -27.96 27.52 -2.67
CA VAL A 809 -26.97 26.88 -3.53
C VAL A 809 -26.89 27.61 -4.88
N GLU A 810 -25.67 27.82 -5.36
CA GLU A 810 -25.35 28.51 -6.59
C GLU A 810 -24.25 27.79 -7.38
N LEU A 811 -24.01 28.26 -8.60
CA LEU A 811 -22.92 27.80 -9.45
C LEU A 811 -21.77 28.81 -9.39
N TRP A 812 -20.54 28.33 -9.18
CA TRP A 812 -19.34 29.19 -9.08
C TRP A 812 -18.09 28.55 -9.70
N ASP A 813 -17.07 29.35 -9.98
CA ASP A 813 -15.76 28.84 -10.41
C ASP A 813 -15.19 27.86 -9.37
N CYS A 814 -14.78 26.68 -9.84
CA CYS A 814 -14.14 25.69 -8.98
C CYS A 814 -12.81 26.25 -8.44
N ASN A 815 -12.73 26.37 -7.12
CA ASN A 815 -11.58 26.91 -6.40
C ASN A 815 -11.06 25.95 -5.31
N GLY A 816 -11.67 24.76 -5.19
CA GLY A 816 -11.27 23.72 -4.24
C GLY A 816 -11.79 23.93 -2.81
N GLY A 817 -12.57 24.99 -2.55
CA GLY A 817 -13.11 25.28 -1.23
C GLY A 817 -14.11 24.24 -0.72
N ASN A 818 -14.16 24.02 0.59
CA ASN A 818 -15.07 23.06 1.23
C ASN A 818 -16.57 23.40 1.03
N ASN A 819 -16.89 24.65 0.72
CA ASN A 819 -18.23 25.10 0.33
C ASN A 819 -18.66 24.57 -1.05
N GLN A 820 -17.75 24.00 -1.84
CA GLN A 820 -18.00 23.43 -3.18
C GLN A 820 -18.04 21.90 -3.18
N LYS A 821 -17.86 21.28 -2.00
CA LYS A 821 -17.74 19.83 -1.83
C LYS A 821 -19.04 19.24 -1.29
N TRP A 822 -19.29 17.99 -1.63
CA TRP A 822 -20.49 17.24 -1.26
C TRP A 822 -20.15 15.76 -0.99
N SER A 823 -20.33 15.32 0.25
CA SER A 823 -20.19 13.92 0.65
C SER A 823 -21.52 13.19 0.42
N TYR A 824 -21.51 12.19 -0.46
CA TYR A 824 -22.70 11.39 -0.75
C TYR A 824 -22.76 10.12 0.10
N THR A 825 -23.91 9.81 0.68
CA THR A 825 -24.14 8.56 1.42
C THR A 825 -25.15 7.69 0.67
N ALA A 826 -24.69 6.62 0.04
CA ALA A 826 -25.54 5.78 -0.83
C ALA A 826 -26.74 5.14 -0.11
N SER A 827 -26.59 4.77 1.16
CA SER A 827 -27.67 4.14 1.95
C SER A 827 -28.82 5.09 2.31
N THR A 828 -28.57 6.40 2.30
CA THR A 828 -29.56 7.43 2.64
C THR A 828 -29.91 8.35 1.46
N GLY A 829 -29.07 8.40 0.43
CA GLY A 829 -29.15 9.34 -0.68
C GLY A 829 -28.77 10.78 -0.29
N ALA A 830 -28.22 11.02 0.90
CA ALA A 830 -27.91 12.36 1.37
C ALA A 830 -26.65 12.92 0.69
N LEU A 831 -26.68 14.20 0.31
CA LEU A 831 -25.53 14.98 -0.11
C LEU A 831 -25.21 16.01 0.97
N VAL A 832 -24.13 15.80 1.71
CA VAL A 832 -23.73 16.64 2.85
C VAL A 832 -22.60 17.57 2.45
N ASN A 833 -22.77 18.87 2.65
CA ASN A 833 -21.66 19.80 2.47
C ASN A 833 -20.74 19.79 3.71
N PRO A 834 -19.44 19.47 3.57
CA PRO A 834 -18.54 19.26 4.72
C PRO A 834 -18.20 20.55 5.46
N GLN A 835 -18.33 21.72 4.84
CA GLN A 835 -18.11 23.00 5.53
C GLN A 835 -19.25 23.33 6.50
N SER A 836 -20.50 23.03 6.12
CA SER A 836 -21.69 23.38 6.91
C SER A 836 -22.22 22.23 7.78
N GLY A 837 -21.84 20.98 7.47
CA GLY A 837 -22.40 19.78 8.08
C GLY A 837 -23.88 19.53 7.74
N ARG A 838 -24.39 20.17 6.67
CA ARG A 838 -25.81 20.19 6.29
C ARG A 838 -26.06 19.52 4.95
N CYS A 839 -27.29 19.08 4.75
CA CYS A 839 -27.71 18.35 3.57
C CYS A 839 -28.22 19.29 2.47
N LEU A 840 -27.95 18.96 1.21
CA LEU A 840 -28.61 19.57 0.06
C LEU A 840 -30.12 19.30 0.14
N ASP A 841 -30.92 20.36 0.12
CA ASP A 841 -32.34 20.33 0.44
C ASP A 841 -33.16 21.00 -0.68
N VAL A 842 -34.34 20.43 -0.94
CA VAL A 842 -35.42 21.07 -1.69
C VAL A 842 -36.33 21.82 -0.71
N PRO A 843 -36.31 23.17 -0.70
CA PRO A 843 -37.07 23.96 0.27
C PRO A 843 -38.55 23.56 0.31
N ASP A 844 -39.05 23.32 1.52
CA ASP A 844 -40.44 22.90 1.80
C ASP A 844 -40.91 21.67 1.00
N ALA A 845 -39.99 20.82 0.52
CA ALA A 845 -40.27 19.72 -0.41
C ALA A 845 -41.07 20.16 -1.66
N SER A 846 -40.80 21.38 -2.14
CA SER A 846 -41.46 21.96 -3.32
C SER A 846 -41.29 21.07 -4.56
N THR A 847 -42.39 20.87 -5.31
CA THR A 847 -42.37 20.21 -6.62
C THR A 847 -42.43 21.20 -7.78
N ALA A 848 -42.21 22.49 -7.53
CA ALA A 848 -42.27 23.52 -8.56
C ALA A 848 -40.93 23.65 -9.31
N ASP A 849 -41.01 23.68 -10.65
CA ASP A 849 -39.87 24.01 -11.49
C ASP A 849 -39.35 25.41 -11.17
N GLY A 850 -38.04 25.52 -10.99
CA GLY A 850 -37.36 26.77 -10.69
C GLY A 850 -37.16 27.06 -9.20
N THR A 851 -37.51 26.12 -8.32
CA THR A 851 -37.21 26.20 -6.89
C THR A 851 -35.71 26.15 -6.70
N GLN A 852 -35.09 27.23 -6.21
CA GLN A 852 -33.66 27.24 -5.89
C GLN A 852 -33.38 26.30 -4.72
N LEU A 853 -32.34 25.49 -4.82
CA LEU A 853 -31.93 24.57 -3.76
C LEU A 853 -31.25 25.32 -2.61
N GLU A 854 -31.32 24.73 -1.42
CA GLU A 854 -30.70 25.26 -0.21
C GLU A 854 -29.97 24.16 0.57
N ILE A 855 -29.32 24.53 1.67
CA ILE A 855 -28.88 23.56 2.67
C ILE A 855 -29.73 23.63 3.94
N TRP A 856 -29.94 22.48 4.55
CA TRP A 856 -30.69 22.35 5.80
C TRP A 856 -30.10 21.25 6.69
N ASP A 857 -30.39 21.29 7.99
CA ASP A 857 -30.03 20.21 8.91
C ASP A 857 -30.50 18.86 8.37
N CYS A 858 -29.60 17.88 8.34
CA CYS A 858 -29.89 16.55 7.82
C CYS A 858 -30.95 15.86 8.70
N HIS A 859 -32.11 15.57 8.12
CA HIS A 859 -33.24 14.90 8.78
C HIS A 859 -33.77 13.70 7.99
N GLY A 860 -33.17 13.37 6.84
CA GLY A 860 -33.49 12.18 6.05
C GLY A 860 -34.87 12.19 5.39
N GLY A 861 -35.47 13.38 5.20
CA GLY A 861 -36.72 13.54 4.48
C GLY A 861 -36.51 13.42 2.96
N ASN A 862 -37.57 13.10 2.20
CA ASN A 862 -37.46 12.93 0.74
C ASN A 862 -36.85 14.15 0.03
N ASN A 863 -37.02 15.36 0.57
CA ASN A 863 -36.41 16.61 0.09
C ASN A 863 -34.88 16.68 0.23
N GLN A 864 -34.25 15.70 0.88
CA GLN A 864 -32.80 15.58 1.06
C GLN A 864 -32.22 14.31 0.41
N ILE A 865 -33.06 13.53 -0.28
CA ILE A 865 -32.65 12.27 -0.90
C ILE A 865 -32.40 12.51 -2.38
N TRP A 866 -31.18 12.21 -2.81
CA TRP A 866 -30.70 12.37 -4.16
C TRP A 866 -30.14 11.06 -4.69
N SER A 867 -30.22 10.86 -6.01
CA SER A 867 -29.54 9.78 -6.72
C SER A 867 -28.53 10.38 -7.68
N LEU A 868 -27.27 9.98 -7.55
CA LEU A 868 -26.19 10.40 -8.43
C LEU A 868 -26.17 9.60 -9.74
N PRO A 869 -25.61 10.15 -10.83
CA PRO A 869 -25.32 9.38 -12.04
C PRO A 869 -24.37 8.22 -11.72
N SER A 870 -24.64 7.06 -12.33
CA SER A 870 -23.83 5.84 -12.25
C SER A 870 -22.60 5.92 -13.12
#